data_AF-A0A1R4KVR1-F1
#
_entry.id   AF-A0A1R4KVR1-F1
#
_cell.length_a   1.000
_cell.length_b   1.000
_cell.length_c   1.000
_cell.angle_alpha   90.00
_cell.angle_beta   90.00
_cell.angle_gamma   90.00
#
_symmetry.space_group_name_H-M   'P 1'
#
loop_
_entity.id
_entity.type
_entity.pdbx_description
1 polymer ?
#
loop_
_entity_poly.entity_id
_entity_poly.type
_entity_poly.pdbx_seq_one_letter_code
_entity_poly.pdbx_strand_id
1 'polypeptide(L)'
;MIKPIKKNDNRSVDLTFSWLSKAIGTKWLSWEKLAAEWMKMQTTSIDVKRVALTFLLEKYFLIHAPYASNIDTFFSGSNGHISNSDEFIEVMKISGVNDLNEQARRPNYIVDFIDFVIEKHFTVRDQNNVSIKTVVNPFTKVKFKSVPLETVRQPLPYKYILSLRDIISPSNDKTTKHDNTSHCPSFKDWLWAQAQTGVRSGTRGGDWFEVPESLINKDDPDCVWRQRKIKSKGATDRVIIQMWSPVRALALLIKLHLPLRTYQIRMLDSGEDDTWKYDNKSWIQNESKLTKTSSPKLVEKGVFRRIYDQYTSTYTTGLFINTNKTSDAEVDAGYVIPWNHQEVLYWLEKLRNWQKKYNPIQRPIHCKELSKRHLGTTKSKLQLNAMGNMCFLFRDPTAQGDDKFKPIDADSLKRFWHSLLLELENNLFSAGDTLDNGEKLSLVVNYENEKLKGSTTHFPPHSLRVSLITAYSMDSNVPIPVISKLLAGHARLISTIYYNKISPSVMADKMRYAEGELLENSDSSLRSFLKDASINQIKCNVVYNSEDSIVASLANRNPIGWEERAYGMCLVGGNNVRSDEMSTLGGCWNGGELLVNKARAIDRVYGKVPNGPENCIRCRWFITEAVYLPKLNALFNQLSYKAHEASSLALDLEKKLDKLKDTKFIAEQNSKPFLKFEELRSLQRRYEKQKVESDEYTKDWISCFGLISKIIQLEENRETDNNKNKLIALGNTTDVNMALKFVETKSELLHLSCLCEDAEIYPDFMDTLQKTPALKQRTIQLSRILLKQGKKPIFLEMGDKEQLIAGNAMIRQMAKIAAPNDKFEGFRVVADYLEAETYLTDSKLLDAGYTETHNNYINLPSHK
;
A
#
# COMPACT_ATOMS: atom_id res chain seq x y z
N MET A 1 52.13 0.99 31.70
CA MET A 1 50.79 0.48 32.04
C MET A 1 50.72 -1.02 31.79
N ILE A 2 50.71 -1.82 32.85
CA ILE A 2 50.57 -3.28 32.77
C ILE A 2 49.15 -3.58 32.29
N LYS A 3 49.00 -4.24 31.13
CA LYS A 3 47.68 -4.73 30.67
C LYS A 3 47.14 -5.68 31.73
N PRO A 4 45.95 -5.45 32.30
CA PRO A 4 45.37 -6.40 33.24
C PRO A 4 45.06 -7.69 32.47
N ILE A 5 45.72 -8.78 32.86
CA ILE A 5 45.41 -10.14 32.42
C ILE A 5 43.93 -10.36 32.74
N LYS A 6 43.08 -10.55 31.72
CA LYS A 6 41.67 -10.95 31.91
C LYS A 6 41.65 -12.32 32.60
N LYS A 7 41.53 -12.34 33.93
CA LYS A 7 41.20 -13.55 34.68
C LYS A 7 39.78 -13.97 34.28
N ASN A 8 39.58 -15.26 34.03
CA ASN A 8 38.31 -15.83 33.59
C ASN A 8 37.43 -16.12 34.82
N ASP A 9 36.94 -15.05 35.46
CA ASP A 9 36.31 -15.07 36.79
C ASP A 9 34.77 -14.95 36.75
N ASN A 10 34.14 -15.33 35.63
CA ASN A 10 32.68 -15.37 35.44
C ASN A 10 31.93 -14.04 35.69
N ARG A 11 32.64 -12.90 35.70
CA ARG A 11 32.06 -11.55 35.87
C ARG A 11 30.85 -11.30 34.97
N SER A 12 30.84 -11.84 33.76
CA SER A 12 29.80 -11.67 32.74
C SER A 12 28.41 -12.20 33.13
N VAL A 13 28.32 -13.03 34.18
CA VAL A 13 27.06 -13.65 34.64
C VAL A 13 26.83 -13.50 36.15
N ASP A 14 27.84 -13.04 36.92
CA ASP A 14 27.72 -12.85 38.36
C ASP A 14 26.85 -11.62 38.69
N LEU A 15 25.68 -11.86 39.29
CA LEU A 15 24.76 -10.83 39.79
C LEU A 15 24.99 -10.50 41.27
N THR A 16 25.79 -11.31 41.96
CA THR A 16 26.16 -11.11 43.37
C THR A 16 27.43 -10.30 43.53
N PHE A 17 28.16 -10.05 42.43
CA PHE A 17 29.44 -9.35 42.42
C PHE A 17 30.49 -9.97 43.36
N SER A 18 30.40 -11.28 43.60
CA SER A 18 31.31 -12.05 44.45
C SER A 18 32.78 -11.99 44.01
N TRP A 19 33.02 -11.61 42.75
CA TRP A 19 34.35 -11.33 42.22
C TRP A 19 35.00 -10.10 42.87
N LEU A 20 34.24 -9.15 43.42
CA LEU A 20 34.74 -7.91 44.01
C LEU A 20 35.61 -8.19 45.24
N SER A 21 35.08 -8.90 46.25
CA SER A 21 35.85 -9.32 47.42
C SER A 21 37.00 -10.27 47.08
N LYS A 22 36.80 -11.18 46.11
CA LYS A 22 37.81 -12.17 45.68
C LYS A 22 38.98 -11.56 44.90
N ALA A 23 38.73 -10.52 44.10
CA ALA A 23 39.73 -9.94 43.21
C ALA A 23 40.35 -8.64 43.77
N ILE A 24 39.60 -7.85 44.54
CA ILE A 24 39.96 -6.48 44.93
C ILE A 24 40.10 -6.34 46.47
N GLY A 25 39.55 -7.27 47.26
CA GLY A 25 39.78 -7.39 48.71
C GLY A 25 38.54 -7.11 49.58
N THR A 26 38.60 -7.54 50.85
CA THR A 26 37.46 -7.54 51.79
C THR A 26 36.96 -6.14 52.19
N LYS A 27 37.73 -5.09 51.95
CA LYS A 27 37.32 -3.69 52.20
C LYS A 27 36.10 -3.26 51.39
N TRP A 28 35.81 -3.93 50.27
CA TRP A 28 34.67 -3.62 49.40
C TRP A 28 33.43 -4.47 49.66
N LEU A 29 33.42 -5.28 50.72
CA LEU A 29 32.32 -6.21 51.03
C LEU A 29 30.98 -5.49 51.25
N SER A 30 31.00 -4.26 51.79
CA SER A 30 29.80 -3.45 51.97
C SER A 30 29.15 -3.08 50.64
N TRP A 31 29.96 -2.66 49.65
CA TRP A 31 29.50 -2.38 48.30
C TRP A 31 29.05 -3.65 47.54
N GLU A 32 29.72 -4.79 47.76
CA GLU A 32 29.29 -6.08 47.20
C GLU A 32 27.88 -6.46 47.66
N LYS A 33 27.61 -6.37 48.98
CA LYS A 33 26.29 -6.66 49.54
C LYS A 33 25.21 -5.73 48.99
N LEU A 34 25.48 -4.42 48.95
CA LEU A 34 24.54 -3.42 48.44
C LEU A 34 24.24 -3.62 46.95
N ALA A 35 25.26 -3.90 46.14
CA ALA A 35 25.09 -4.20 44.71
C ALA A 35 24.25 -5.48 44.50
N ALA A 36 24.52 -6.54 45.28
CA ALA A 36 23.76 -7.79 45.22
C ALA A 36 22.30 -7.62 45.66
N GLU A 37 22.02 -6.83 46.71
CA GLU A 37 20.67 -6.50 47.14
C GLU A 37 19.92 -5.70 46.08
N TRP A 38 20.54 -4.65 45.54
CA TRP A 38 19.92 -3.83 44.51
C TRP A 38 19.58 -4.65 43.27
N MET A 39 20.50 -5.51 42.82
CA MET A 39 20.28 -6.40 41.66
C MET A 39 19.15 -7.42 41.87
N LYS A 40 18.90 -7.89 43.11
CA LYS A 40 17.78 -8.79 43.41
C LYS A 40 16.41 -8.12 43.22
N MET A 41 16.33 -6.81 43.43
CA MET A 41 15.08 -6.05 43.24
C MET A 41 14.81 -5.72 41.76
N GLN A 42 15.82 -5.81 40.89
CA GLN A 42 15.66 -5.43 39.48
C GLN A 42 14.96 -6.51 38.66
N THR A 43 13.90 -6.11 37.97
CA THR A 43 13.14 -6.99 37.06
C THR A 43 13.49 -6.75 35.58
N THR A 44 13.99 -5.55 35.24
CA THR A 44 14.29 -5.09 33.87
C THR A 44 15.74 -4.60 33.72
N SER A 45 16.26 -4.67 32.50
CA SER A 45 17.60 -4.16 32.09
C SER A 45 18.79 -4.66 32.94
N ILE A 46 18.67 -5.89 33.44
CA ILE A 46 19.62 -6.51 34.39
C ILE A 46 21.04 -6.52 33.85
N ASP A 47 21.25 -6.92 32.59
CA ASP A 47 22.59 -7.00 32.02
C ASP A 47 23.26 -5.62 31.89
N VAL A 48 22.49 -4.59 31.50
CA VAL A 48 23.00 -3.22 31.34
C VAL A 48 23.29 -2.58 32.70
N LYS A 49 22.41 -2.80 33.70
CA LYS A 49 22.62 -2.37 35.09
C LYS A 49 23.85 -3.04 35.71
N ARG A 50 24.03 -4.35 35.48
CA ARG A 50 25.21 -5.11 35.91
C ARG A 50 26.50 -4.55 35.31
N VAL A 51 26.48 -4.25 34.01
CA VAL A 51 27.63 -3.63 33.32
C VAL A 51 27.94 -2.24 33.88
N ALA A 52 26.92 -1.42 34.16
CA ALA A 52 27.08 -0.11 34.77
C ALA A 52 27.71 -0.20 36.17
N LEU A 53 27.22 -1.09 37.03
CA LEU A 53 27.79 -1.32 38.37
C LEU A 53 29.21 -1.88 38.31
N THR A 54 29.48 -2.81 37.39
CA THR A 54 30.84 -3.34 37.19
C THR A 54 31.79 -2.20 36.82
N PHE A 55 31.35 -1.28 35.96
CA PHE A 55 32.13 -0.09 35.61
C PHE A 55 32.34 0.83 36.81
N LEU A 56 31.31 1.12 37.59
CA LEU A 56 31.41 1.95 38.79
C LEU A 56 32.44 1.37 39.77
N LEU A 57 32.33 0.09 40.09
CA LEU A 57 33.15 -0.58 41.09
C LEU A 57 34.62 -0.78 40.63
N GLU A 58 34.83 -1.17 39.37
CA GLU A 58 36.17 -1.51 38.86
C GLU A 58 36.92 -0.32 38.25
N LYS A 59 36.21 0.58 37.55
CA LYS A 59 36.83 1.66 36.78
C LYS A 59 36.77 3.00 37.49
N TYR A 60 35.72 3.27 38.25
CA TYR A 60 35.59 4.55 38.93
C TYR A 60 36.07 4.46 40.39
N PHE A 61 35.45 3.64 41.23
CA PHE A 61 35.82 3.51 42.65
C PHE A 61 37.24 2.98 42.85
N LEU A 62 37.69 1.98 42.09
CA LEU A 62 39.03 1.43 42.30
C LEU A 62 40.16 2.35 41.80
N ILE A 63 39.96 3.04 40.67
CA ILE A 63 41.03 3.78 40.00
C ILE A 63 40.99 5.27 40.37
N HIS A 64 39.80 5.87 40.44
CA HIS A 64 39.61 7.31 40.65
C HIS A 64 39.20 7.68 42.08
N ALA A 65 38.39 6.86 42.76
CA ALA A 65 37.91 7.15 44.12
C ALA A 65 38.17 6.00 45.12
N PRO A 66 39.43 5.59 45.37
CA PRO A 66 39.74 4.42 46.21
C PRO A 66 39.32 4.60 47.68
N TYR A 67 39.20 5.84 48.15
CA TYR A 67 38.68 6.17 49.47
C TYR A 67 37.18 5.78 49.62
N ALA A 68 36.45 5.58 48.52
CA ALA A 68 35.08 5.11 48.52
C ALA A 68 34.91 3.68 49.07
N SER A 69 36.00 2.98 49.40
CA SER A 69 35.92 1.69 50.12
C SER A 69 35.12 1.80 51.44
N ASN A 70 35.10 2.97 52.08
CA ASN A 70 34.14 3.31 53.11
C ASN A 70 33.01 4.18 52.51
N ILE A 71 31.76 3.81 52.82
CA ILE A 71 30.54 4.44 52.30
C ILE A 71 30.40 5.88 52.80
N ASP A 72 30.73 6.16 54.05
CA ASP A 72 30.58 7.52 54.61
C ASP A 72 31.55 8.50 53.93
N THR A 73 32.79 8.06 53.74
CA THR A 73 33.84 8.84 53.06
C THR A 73 33.57 9.05 51.58
N PHE A 74 32.75 8.21 50.95
CA PHE A 74 32.32 8.43 49.57
C PHE A 74 31.45 9.70 49.46
N PHE A 75 30.54 9.93 50.42
CA PHE A 75 29.64 11.08 50.42
C PHE A 75 30.28 12.35 51.01
N SER A 76 31.17 12.23 52.00
CA SER A 76 31.86 13.39 52.59
C SER A 76 33.10 13.85 51.81
N GLY A 77 33.61 13.00 50.91
CA GLY A 77 34.83 13.27 50.15
C GLY A 77 36.12 13.01 50.93
N SER A 78 37.25 13.05 50.24
CA SER A 78 38.58 12.86 50.83
C SER A 78 39.61 13.73 50.13
N ASN A 79 40.51 14.38 50.88
CA ASN A 79 41.58 15.24 50.36
C ASN A 79 41.11 16.30 49.35
N GLY A 80 39.95 16.92 49.59
CA GLY A 80 39.35 17.91 48.70
C GLY A 80 38.67 17.34 47.45
N HIS A 81 38.68 16.02 47.25
CA HIS A 81 38.02 15.35 46.14
C HIS A 81 36.62 14.84 46.54
N ILE A 82 35.61 15.23 45.77
CA ILE A 82 34.23 14.75 45.86
C ILE A 82 33.81 14.26 44.47
N SER A 83 33.29 13.04 44.40
CA SER A 83 32.82 12.45 43.15
C SER A 83 31.75 13.34 42.51
N ASN A 84 31.81 13.48 41.19
CA ASN A 84 30.82 14.25 40.44
C ASN A 84 30.53 13.61 39.08
N SER A 85 29.50 14.10 38.41
CA SER A 85 28.98 13.50 37.16
C SER A 85 29.89 13.75 35.97
N ASP A 86 30.50 14.93 35.87
CA ASP A 86 31.32 15.32 34.74
C ASP A 86 32.60 14.47 34.69
N GLU A 87 33.25 14.30 35.84
CA GLU A 87 34.40 13.41 36.01
C GLU A 87 34.03 11.96 35.64
N PHE A 88 32.89 11.45 36.12
CA PHE A 88 32.46 10.09 35.81
C PHE A 88 32.28 9.87 34.29
N ILE A 89 31.73 10.85 33.57
CA ILE A 89 31.57 10.81 32.11
C ILE A 89 32.93 10.87 31.39
N GLU A 90 33.88 11.66 31.88
CA GLU A 90 35.25 11.69 31.35
C GLU A 90 35.95 10.33 31.50
N VAL A 91 35.83 9.70 32.67
CA VAL A 91 36.39 8.36 32.92
C VAL A 91 35.78 7.31 31.98
N MET A 92 34.48 7.43 31.67
CA MET A 92 33.83 6.60 30.66
C MET A 92 34.44 6.76 29.27
N LYS A 93 34.71 7.99 28.83
CA LYS A 93 35.32 8.29 27.52
C LYS A 93 36.75 7.73 27.44
N ILE A 94 37.57 7.98 28.46
CA ILE A 94 38.95 7.47 28.54
C ILE A 94 38.98 5.93 28.54
N SER A 95 37.98 5.30 29.16
CA SER A 95 37.83 3.84 29.20
C SER A 95 37.28 3.22 27.90
N GLY A 96 37.10 4.02 26.83
CA GLY A 96 36.68 3.56 25.51
C GLY A 96 35.17 3.43 25.31
N VAL A 97 34.34 4.04 26.19
CA VAL A 97 32.88 4.05 26.03
C VAL A 97 32.47 5.27 25.19
N ASN A 98 32.53 5.13 23.87
CA ASN A 98 32.24 6.21 22.92
C ASN A 98 30.76 6.28 22.49
N ASP A 99 29.94 5.30 22.86
CA ASP A 99 28.50 5.28 22.52
C ASP A 99 27.73 6.29 23.39
N LEU A 100 27.14 7.30 22.76
CA LEU A 100 26.35 8.35 23.40
C LEU A 100 25.17 7.80 24.21
N ASN A 101 24.54 6.69 23.78
CA ASN A 101 23.44 6.07 24.53
C ASN A 101 23.94 5.44 25.82
N GLU A 102 25.12 4.80 25.79
CA GLU A 102 25.74 4.22 26.98
C GLU A 102 26.25 5.30 27.92
N GLN A 103 26.75 6.43 27.39
CA GLN A 103 27.16 7.61 28.15
C GLN A 103 25.99 8.30 28.87
N ALA A 104 24.74 8.12 28.43
CA ALA A 104 23.57 8.62 29.14
C ALA A 104 22.91 7.56 30.04
N ARG A 105 22.86 6.29 29.62
CA ARG A 105 22.19 5.21 30.37
C ARG A 105 22.97 4.79 31.62
N ARG A 106 24.29 4.60 31.51
CA ARG A 106 25.09 4.10 32.64
C ARG A 106 25.10 5.06 33.84
N PRO A 107 25.34 6.38 33.66
CA PRO A 107 25.24 7.32 34.77
C PRO A 107 23.87 7.30 35.44
N ASN A 108 22.77 7.23 34.65
CA ASN A 108 21.43 7.20 35.21
C ASN A 108 21.17 5.96 36.08
N TYR A 109 21.64 4.77 35.66
CA TYR A 109 21.56 3.56 36.49
C TYR A 109 22.42 3.63 37.75
N ILE A 110 23.54 4.35 37.68
CA ILE A 110 24.43 4.57 38.84
C ILE A 110 23.77 5.54 39.82
N VAL A 111 23.14 6.62 39.33
CA VAL A 111 22.34 7.52 40.17
C VAL A 111 21.26 6.73 40.90
N ASP A 112 20.50 5.89 40.19
CA ASP A 112 19.45 5.05 40.80
C ASP A 112 20.00 4.08 41.87
N PHE A 113 21.21 3.54 41.64
CA PHE A 113 21.88 2.69 42.63
C PHE A 113 22.35 3.47 43.85
N ILE A 114 22.96 4.64 43.67
CA ILE A 114 23.42 5.48 44.78
C ILE A 114 22.23 6.04 45.57
N ASP A 115 21.13 6.42 44.90
CA ASP A 115 19.88 6.80 45.57
C ASP A 115 19.35 5.68 46.46
N PHE A 116 19.43 4.41 46.01
CA PHE A 116 19.10 3.25 46.83
C PHE A 116 20.04 3.11 48.06
N VAL A 117 21.33 3.39 47.89
CA VAL A 117 22.28 3.36 49.02
C VAL A 117 21.95 4.46 50.03
N ILE A 118 21.58 5.66 49.57
CA ILE A 118 21.14 6.79 50.43
C ILE A 118 19.87 6.41 51.19
N GLU A 119 18.89 5.80 50.51
CA GLU A 119 17.64 5.35 51.12
C GLU A 119 17.87 4.32 52.23
N LYS A 120 18.83 3.40 52.03
CA LYS A 120 19.17 2.34 52.98
C LYS A 120 20.01 2.80 54.18
N HIS A 121 20.98 3.70 53.97
CA HIS A 121 22.01 4.02 54.97
C HIS A 121 21.97 5.46 55.51
N PHE A 122 21.35 6.39 54.78
CA PHE A 122 21.40 7.83 55.10
C PHE A 122 20.01 8.45 55.13
N THR A 123 19.01 7.70 55.57
CA THR A 123 17.63 8.18 55.71
C THR A 123 17.19 8.08 57.16
N VAL A 124 16.80 9.20 57.73
CA VAL A 124 16.29 9.32 59.11
C VAL A 124 14.82 9.68 59.05
N ARG A 125 14.00 9.07 59.91
CA ARG A 125 12.58 9.43 60.02
C ARG A 125 12.41 10.61 60.96
N ASP A 126 11.72 11.64 60.48
CA ASP A 126 11.32 12.78 61.31
C ASP A 126 10.14 12.43 62.23
N GLN A 127 9.81 13.33 63.16
CA GLN A 127 8.74 13.19 64.17
C GLN A 127 7.36 12.91 63.54
N ASN A 128 7.16 13.30 62.27
CA ASN A 128 5.94 13.04 61.49
C ASN A 128 6.02 11.78 60.61
N ASN A 129 7.01 10.90 60.84
CA ASN A 129 7.26 9.66 60.10
C ASN A 129 7.62 9.88 58.61
N VAL A 130 8.04 11.10 58.24
CA VAL A 130 8.53 11.46 56.90
C VAL A 130 10.02 11.15 56.82
N SER A 131 10.44 10.49 55.74
CA SER A 131 11.83 10.07 55.53
C SER A 131 12.68 11.22 54.98
N ILE A 132 13.67 11.68 55.73
CA ILE A 132 14.60 12.75 55.35
C ILE A 132 15.97 12.15 55.01
N LYS A 133 16.52 12.50 53.84
CA LYS A 133 17.85 12.08 53.38
C LYS A 133 18.94 12.99 53.98
N THR A 134 19.95 12.41 54.60
CA THR A 134 21.05 13.14 55.28
C THR A 134 22.17 13.54 54.32
N VAL A 135 22.28 12.90 53.17
CA VAL A 135 23.32 13.15 52.15
C VAL A 135 22.71 13.35 50.77
N VAL A 136 23.41 14.09 49.91
CA VAL A 136 23.02 14.33 48.51
C VAL A 136 23.76 13.35 47.60
N ASN A 137 23.09 12.90 46.54
CA ASN A 137 23.73 12.05 45.55
C ASN A 137 24.81 12.86 44.78
N PRO A 138 26.08 12.42 44.77
CA PRO A 138 27.14 13.10 44.03
C PRO A 138 26.94 13.06 42.50
N PHE A 139 26.12 12.13 42.01
CA PHE A 139 25.79 11.99 40.61
C PHE A 139 24.43 12.58 40.29
N THR A 140 24.33 13.18 39.11
CA THR A 140 23.11 13.78 38.57
C THR A 140 22.66 13.01 37.35
N LYS A 141 21.34 12.89 37.17
CA LYS A 141 20.80 12.22 35.99
C LYS A 141 21.09 13.04 34.74
N VAL A 142 21.69 12.39 33.76
CA VAL A 142 21.90 12.96 32.44
C VAL A 142 20.57 12.90 31.68
N LYS A 143 20.16 14.04 31.11
CA LYS A 143 18.97 14.11 30.26
C LYS A 143 19.18 13.17 29.06
N PHE A 144 18.47 12.04 29.08
CA PHE A 144 18.45 11.09 27.98
C PHE A 144 17.60 11.65 26.83
N LYS A 145 18.22 12.37 25.89
CA LYS A 145 17.65 12.44 24.54
C LYS A 145 17.90 11.10 23.90
N SER A 146 16.90 10.23 23.93
CA SER A 146 16.81 9.12 22.99
C SER A 146 16.79 9.71 21.60
N VAL A 147 17.95 9.98 21.00
CA VAL A 147 18.01 10.00 19.55
C VAL A 147 17.84 8.53 19.20
N PRO A 148 16.74 8.10 18.56
CA PRO A 148 16.67 6.76 18.04
C PRO A 148 17.63 6.70 16.85
N LEU A 149 18.93 6.70 17.13
CA LEU A 149 19.96 6.21 16.24
C LEU A 149 19.81 4.70 16.24
N GLU A 150 18.68 4.23 15.70
CA GLU A 150 18.58 2.86 15.25
C GLU A 150 19.66 2.73 14.18
N THR A 151 20.68 1.89 14.44
CA THR A 151 21.83 1.70 13.55
C THR A 151 21.38 1.74 12.10
N VAL A 152 21.80 2.78 11.36
CA VAL A 152 21.44 3.00 9.97
C VAL A 152 22.00 1.85 9.15
N ARG A 153 21.23 0.78 9.02
CA ARG A 153 21.62 -0.42 8.26
C ARG A 153 21.18 -0.25 6.82
N GLN A 154 22.07 -0.53 5.89
CA GLN A 154 21.73 -0.49 4.46
C GLN A 154 20.83 -1.70 4.13
N PRO A 155 19.73 -1.48 3.39
CA PRO A 155 18.90 -2.57 2.88
C PRO A 155 19.62 -3.27 1.72
N LEU A 156 19.41 -4.57 1.62
CA LEU A 156 19.85 -5.40 0.50
C LEU A 156 18.72 -5.48 -0.55
N PRO A 157 18.99 -5.26 -1.84
CA PRO A 157 17.98 -5.40 -2.90
C PRO A 157 17.26 -6.76 -2.88
N TYR A 158 15.96 -6.77 -3.20
CA TYR A 158 15.14 -7.99 -3.16
C TYR A 158 15.62 -9.08 -4.14
N LYS A 159 16.17 -8.70 -5.31
CA LYS A 159 16.84 -9.62 -6.27
C LYS A 159 17.92 -10.47 -5.60
N TYR A 160 18.74 -9.86 -4.75
CA TYR A 160 19.80 -10.57 -4.03
C TYR A 160 19.23 -11.47 -2.93
N ILE A 161 18.13 -11.07 -2.28
CA ILE A 161 17.41 -11.95 -1.33
C ILE A 161 16.91 -13.21 -2.04
N LEU A 162 16.34 -13.11 -3.24
CA LEU A 162 15.92 -14.27 -4.04
C LEU A 162 17.12 -15.15 -4.41
N SER A 163 18.22 -14.54 -4.83
CA SER A 163 19.46 -15.29 -5.15
C SER A 163 20.01 -16.04 -3.93
N LEU A 164 19.93 -15.44 -2.74
CA LEU A 164 20.31 -16.08 -1.48
C LEU A 164 19.40 -17.26 -1.10
N ARG A 165 18.10 -17.18 -1.43
CA ARG A 165 17.17 -18.31 -1.26
C ARG A 165 17.55 -19.45 -2.20
N ASP A 166 17.81 -19.14 -3.47
CA ASP A 166 18.23 -20.11 -4.49
C ASP A 166 19.54 -20.82 -4.11
N ILE A 167 20.49 -20.14 -3.44
CA ILE A 167 21.74 -20.77 -2.96
C ILE A 167 21.48 -21.79 -1.83
N ILE A 168 20.57 -21.49 -0.90
CA ILE A 168 20.26 -22.40 0.22
C ILE A 168 19.39 -23.56 -0.24
N SER A 169 18.31 -23.24 -0.96
CA SER A 169 17.29 -24.16 -1.45
C SER A 169 17.14 -23.95 -2.96
N PRO A 170 17.95 -24.62 -3.79
CA PRO A 170 17.84 -24.53 -5.24
C PRO A 170 16.44 -24.96 -5.68
N SER A 171 15.73 -24.08 -6.36
CA SER A 171 14.44 -24.41 -6.97
C SER A 171 14.68 -25.19 -8.26
N ASN A 172 14.30 -26.47 -8.33
CA ASN A 172 14.44 -27.29 -9.54
C ASN A 172 13.45 -26.90 -10.67
N ASP A 173 12.55 -25.93 -10.45
CA ASP A 173 11.51 -25.53 -11.41
C ASP A 173 11.73 -24.11 -12.00
N LYS A 174 12.82 -23.91 -12.74
CA LYS A 174 12.88 -22.82 -13.74
C LYS A 174 12.50 -23.29 -15.14
N THR A 175 12.05 -24.54 -15.29
CA THR A 175 11.55 -25.09 -16.55
C THR A 175 10.18 -25.72 -16.38
N THR A 176 9.24 -25.18 -17.16
CA THR A 176 7.97 -25.78 -17.63
C THR A 176 6.78 -25.91 -16.68
N LYS A 177 5.71 -25.22 -17.09
CA LYS A 177 4.28 -25.54 -16.94
C LYS A 177 4.00 -26.98 -16.47
N HIS A 178 3.15 -27.09 -15.45
CA HIS A 178 2.21 -28.19 -15.22
C HIS A 178 2.68 -29.58 -15.68
N ASP A 179 3.61 -30.18 -14.95
CA ASP A 179 3.72 -31.64 -14.91
C ASP A 179 3.56 -32.12 -13.47
N ASN A 180 2.54 -32.96 -13.24
CA ASN A 180 2.10 -33.45 -11.93
C ASN A 180 3.03 -34.50 -11.30
N THR A 181 4.30 -34.54 -11.72
CA THR A 181 5.34 -35.39 -11.13
C THR A 181 6.39 -34.55 -10.42
N SER A 182 5.95 -33.54 -9.66
CA SER A 182 6.81 -32.61 -8.93
C SER A 182 7.58 -33.35 -7.83
N HIS A 183 8.91 -33.43 -7.96
CA HIS A 183 9.81 -33.90 -6.92
C HIS A 183 9.67 -32.97 -5.70
N CYS A 184 9.14 -33.47 -4.57
CA CYS A 184 9.01 -32.67 -3.35
C CYS A 184 10.41 -32.25 -2.84
N PRO A 185 10.71 -30.93 -2.70
CA PRO A 185 12.04 -30.46 -2.32
C PRO A 185 12.51 -31.05 -0.98
N SER A 186 13.71 -31.64 -0.91
CA SER A 186 14.20 -32.37 0.26
C SER A 186 15.47 -31.76 0.88
N PHE A 187 15.78 -32.11 2.13
CA PHE A 187 17.04 -31.65 2.75
C PHE A 187 18.28 -32.24 2.07
N LYS A 188 18.15 -33.35 1.34
CA LYS A 188 19.21 -33.91 0.49
C LYS A 188 19.66 -32.95 -0.60
N ASP A 189 18.75 -32.13 -1.13
CA ASP A 189 19.02 -31.21 -2.24
C ASP A 189 19.81 -29.97 -1.80
N TRP A 190 19.96 -29.74 -0.49
CA TRP A 190 20.65 -28.58 0.08
C TRP A 190 22.19 -28.78 0.12
N LEU A 191 22.77 -29.16 -1.02
CA LEU A 191 24.18 -29.56 -1.15
C LEU A 191 25.15 -28.46 -0.71
N TRP A 192 24.86 -27.19 -1.07
CA TRP A 192 25.70 -26.06 -0.64
C TRP A 192 25.69 -25.92 0.89
N ALA A 193 24.51 -25.96 1.51
CA ALA A 193 24.38 -25.83 2.96
C ALA A 193 25.09 -26.98 3.70
N GLN A 194 25.03 -28.21 3.16
CA GLN A 194 25.76 -29.35 3.68
C GLN A 194 27.28 -29.14 3.58
N ALA A 195 27.79 -28.64 2.45
CA ALA A 195 29.21 -28.43 2.19
C ALA A 195 29.87 -27.37 3.09
N GLN A 196 29.14 -26.30 3.46
CA GLN A 196 29.67 -25.27 4.36
C GLN A 196 29.98 -25.78 5.78
N THR A 197 29.43 -26.94 6.14
CA THR A 197 29.46 -27.46 7.50
C THR A 197 30.58 -28.50 7.65
N GLY A 198 31.75 -28.05 8.12
CA GLY A 198 32.90 -28.90 8.44
C GLY A 198 34.23 -28.52 7.79
N VAL A 199 34.27 -27.53 6.89
CA VAL A 199 35.51 -27.16 6.15
C VAL A 199 36.38 -26.13 6.90
N ARG A 200 35.81 -25.29 7.78
CA ARG A 200 36.55 -24.21 8.47
C ARG A 200 36.47 -24.21 10.00
N SER A 201 35.65 -25.07 10.62
CA SER A 201 35.60 -25.23 12.08
C SER A 201 36.50 -26.39 12.47
N GLY A 202 37.74 -26.11 12.88
CA GLY A 202 38.62 -27.11 13.46
C GLY A 202 37.93 -27.93 14.57
N THR A 203 38.33 -29.19 14.71
CA THR A 203 37.96 -30.22 15.73
C THR A 203 36.49 -30.44 16.12
N ARG A 204 35.53 -29.55 15.80
CA ARG A 204 34.08 -29.69 16.07
C ARG A 204 33.35 -29.72 14.73
N GLY A 205 32.68 -30.84 14.42
CA GLY A 205 32.09 -31.20 13.12
C GLY A 205 31.00 -30.29 12.51
N GLY A 206 30.86 -29.03 12.92
CA GLY A 206 29.91 -28.08 12.35
C GLY A 206 28.46 -28.42 12.66
N ASP A 207 27.65 -28.63 11.61
CA ASP A 207 26.26 -29.09 11.70
C ASP A 207 26.12 -30.62 11.58
N TRP A 208 27.25 -31.35 11.53
CA TRP A 208 27.27 -32.81 11.54
C TRP A 208 27.47 -33.36 12.94
N PHE A 209 26.57 -34.23 13.40
CA PHE A 209 26.62 -34.85 14.72
C PHE A 209 26.60 -36.38 14.64
N GLU A 210 27.24 -37.04 15.60
CA GLU A 210 27.37 -38.49 15.64
C GLU A 210 26.05 -39.16 16.00
N VAL A 211 25.68 -40.21 15.26
CA VAL A 211 24.47 -41.02 15.46
C VAL A 211 24.77 -42.51 15.34
N PRO A 212 24.03 -43.39 16.06
CA PRO A 212 24.13 -44.82 15.83
C PRO A 212 23.55 -45.18 14.45
N GLU A 213 24.09 -46.24 13.84
CA GLU A 213 23.63 -46.70 12.51
C GLU A 213 22.14 -47.05 12.49
N SER A 214 21.60 -47.53 13.60
CA SER A 214 20.18 -47.87 13.76
C SER A 214 19.22 -46.68 13.59
N LEU A 215 19.72 -45.44 13.72
CA LEU A 215 18.90 -44.23 13.57
C LEU A 215 18.81 -43.77 12.10
N ILE A 216 19.67 -44.29 11.23
CA ILE A 216 19.74 -43.88 9.82
C ILE A 216 18.62 -44.54 9.04
N ASN A 217 17.75 -43.73 8.46
CA ASN A 217 16.72 -44.22 7.55
C ASN A 217 17.13 -43.94 6.11
N LYS A 218 17.52 -44.97 5.36
CA LYS A 218 17.98 -44.83 3.96
C LYS A 218 16.87 -44.45 2.99
N ASP A 219 15.61 -44.75 3.33
CA ASP A 219 14.44 -44.44 2.51
C ASP A 219 13.91 -43.02 2.72
N ASP A 220 14.41 -42.31 3.74
CA ASP A 220 14.01 -40.95 4.05
C ASP A 220 14.95 -39.95 3.37
N PRO A 221 14.48 -39.18 2.38
CA PRO A 221 15.32 -38.20 1.67
C PRO A 221 15.78 -37.07 2.58
N ASP A 222 15.17 -36.89 3.76
CA ASP A 222 15.56 -35.88 4.74
C ASP A 222 16.60 -36.40 5.75
N CYS A 223 16.93 -37.69 5.70
CA CYS A 223 18.00 -38.32 6.49
C CYS A 223 19.35 -38.20 5.77
N VAL A 224 19.97 -37.01 5.84
CA VAL A 224 21.29 -36.78 5.24
C VAL A 224 22.40 -37.24 6.19
N TRP A 225 23.16 -38.28 5.79
CA TRP A 225 24.23 -38.87 6.61
C TRP A 225 25.54 -39.05 5.84
N ARG A 226 26.66 -39.16 6.58
CA ARG A 226 28.00 -39.45 6.05
C ARG A 226 28.81 -40.35 6.99
N GLN A 227 29.75 -41.11 6.43
CA GLN A 227 30.76 -41.85 7.19
C GLN A 227 32.08 -41.09 7.19
N ARG A 228 32.70 -40.92 8.37
CA ARG A 228 34.01 -40.27 8.51
C ARG A 228 34.96 -41.17 9.30
N LYS A 229 36.15 -41.42 8.73
CA LYS A 229 37.26 -42.07 9.44
C LYS A 229 38.02 -41.02 10.23
N ILE A 230 38.11 -41.18 11.55
CA ILE A 230 38.92 -40.32 12.41
C ILE A 230 40.21 -41.05 12.77
N LYS A 231 41.35 -40.42 12.47
CA LYS A 231 42.66 -40.79 13.02
C LYS A 231 42.85 -40.03 14.33
N SER A 232 42.78 -40.72 15.47
CA SER A 232 43.22 -40.14 16.74
C SER A 232 44.74 -40.25 16.83
N LYS A 233 45.43 -39.24 17.40
CA LYS A 233 46.88 -39.34 17.67
C LYS A 233 47.12 -40.54 18.62
N GLY A 234 47.63 -41.64 18.07
CA GLY A 234 48.03 -42.83 18.83
C GLY A 234 46.98 -43.94 19.03
N ALA A 235 45.84 -43.93 18.32
CA ALA A 235 44.85 -45.02 18.41
C ALA A 235 44.30 -45.44 17.03
N THR A 236 43.77 -46.67 16.96
CA THR A 236 43.19 -47.30 15.76
C THR A 236 42.09 -46.46 15.12
N ASP A 237 42.02 -46.48 13.78
CA ASP A 237 41.03 -45.78 12.98
C ASP A 237 39.60 -46.09 13.45
N ARG A 238 38.87 -45.08 13.93
CA ARG A 238 37.45 -45.20 14.29
C ARG A 238 36.59 -44.64 13.16
N VAL A 239 35.69 -45.48 12.63
CA VAL A 239 34.64 -45.04 11.70
C VAL A 239 33.49 -44.47 12.55
N ILE A 240 33.18 -43.19 12.37
CA ILE A 240 32.00 -42.57 12.96
C ILE A 240 30.97 -42.28 11.87
N ILE A 241 29.70 -42.47 12.19
CA ILE A 241 28.59 -42.08 11.32
C ILE A 241 28.02 -40.76 11.83
N GLN A 242 27.85 -39.81 10.93
CA GLN A 242 27.32 -38.49 11.25
C GLN A 242 26.07 -38.20 10.44
N MET A 243 25.10 -37.53 11.06
CA MET A 243 23.92 -36.97 10.40
C MET A 243 24.02 -35.46 10.35
N TRP A 244 23.50 -34.86 9.29
CA TRP A 244 23.50 -33.41 9.09
C TRP A 244 22.25 -32.77 9.71
N SER A 245 22.42 -31.63 10.37
CA SER A 245 21.34 -30.84 10.97
C SER A 245 20.93 -29.67 10.06
N PRO A 246 19.67 -29.63 9.55
CA PRO A 246 19.18 -28.53 8.71
C PRO A 246 18.85 -27.25 9.49
N VAL A 247 18.92 -27.28 10.82
CA VAL A 247 18.37 -26.25 11.73
C VAL A 247 18.90 -24.86 11.45
N ARG A 248 20.23 -24.70 11.33
CA ARG A 248 20.86 -23.38 11.11
C ARG A 248 20.58 -22.85 9.70
N ALA A 249 20.55 -23.74 8.71
CA ALA A 249 20.27 -23.39 7.32
C ALA A 249 18.82 -22.90 7.16
N LEU A 250 17.87 -23.66 7.70
CA LEU A 250 16.47 -23.27 7.65
C LEU A 250 16.20 -22.00 8.46
N ALA A 251 16.87 -21.78 9.60
CA ALA A 251 16.72 -20.55 10.36
C ALA A 251 17.08 -19.31 9.54
N LEU A 252 18.10 -19.39 8.67
CA LEU A 252 18.42 -18.32 7.72
C LEU A 252 17.43 -18.24 6.57
N LEU A 253 16.96 -19.37 6.03
CA LEU A 253 15.96 -19.37 4.97
C LEU A 253 14.67 -18.67 5.42
N ILE A 254 14.13 -19.01 6.59
CA ILE A 254 12.95 -18.31 7.16
C ILE A 254 13.22 -16.81 7.31
N LYS A 255 14.45 -16.43 7.65
CA LYS A 255 14.87 -15.04 7.77
C LYS A 255 14.93 -14.29 6.43
N LEU A 256 15.14 -15.01 5.32
CA LEU A 256 15.09 -14.47 3.96
C LEU A 256 13.65 -14.33 3.46
N HIS A 257 12.69 -15.11 3.95
CA HIS A 257 11.26 -14.99 3.61
C HIS A 257 10.52 -13.93 4.43
N LEU A 258 10.73 -13.95 5.75
CA LEU A 258 9.96 -13.13 6.68
C LEU A 258 10.86 -12.10 7.38
N PRO A 259 10.38 -10.86 7.60
CA PRO A 259 11.15 -9.81 8.26
C PRO A 259 11.26 -10.03 9.78
N LEU A 260 11.47 -11.25 10.26
CA LEU A 260 11.58 -11.58 11.69
C LEU A 260 12.97 -11.24 12.26
N ARG A 261 13.03 -10.95 13.55
CA ARG A 261 14.32 -10.81 14.26
C ARG A 261 14.94 -12.18 14.47
N THR A 262 16.27 -12.25 14.46
CA THR A 262 17.00 -13.51 14.71
C THR A 262 16.59 -14.16 16.04
N TYR A 263 16.37 -13.36 17.08
CA TYR A 263 15.87 -13.87 18.36
C TYR A 263 14.49 -14.54 18.23
N GLN A 264 13.57 -13.95 17.46
CA GLN A 264 12.21 -14.50 17.29
C GLN A 264 12.25 -15.86 16.60
N ILE A 265 13.01 -15.99 15.51
CA ILE A 265 13.15 -17.25 14.77
C ILE A 265 13.69 -18.35 15.68
N ARG A 266 14.76 -18.07 16.43
CA ARG A 266 15.40 -19.03 17.34
C ARG A 266 14.46 -19.54 18.42
N MET A 267 13.56 -18.69 18.91
CA MET A 267 12.64 -19.01 20.00
C MET A 267 11.33 -19.64 19.51
N LEU A 268 11.11 -19.80 18.20
CA LEU A 268 9.86 -20.36 17.67
C LEU A 268 9.55 -21.73 18.27
N ASP A 269 8.28 -21.89 18.63
CA ASP A 269 7.76 -23.14 19.19
C ASP A 269 7.29 -24.07 18.06
N SER A 270 7.55 -25.35 18.22
CA SER A 270 7.20 -26.42 17.28
C SER A 270 5.72 -26.82 17.34
N GLY A 271 5.03 -26.52 18.45
CA GLY A 271 3.65 -26.95 18.69
C GLY A 271 3.53 -28.45 19.00
N GLU A 272 4.63 -29.11 19.42
CA GLU A 272 4.59 -30.53 19.80
C GLU A 272 3.70 -30.80 21.04
N ASP A 273 3.44 -29.78 21.87
CA ASP A 273 2.53 -29.79 23.02
C ASP A 273 1.17 -29.11 22.77
N ASP A 274 0.89 -28.67 21.53
CA ASP A 274 -0.38 -28.03 21.16
C ASP A 274 -1.53 -29.02 21.01
N THR A 275 -2.77 -28.54 21.14
CA THR A 275 -3.98 -29.37 20.99
C THR A 275 -4.22 -29.81 19.55
N TRP A 276 -3.97 -28.92 18.59
CA TRP A 276 -4.12 -29.18 17.16
C TRP A 276 -2.76 -29.07 16.48
N LYS A 277 -2.47 -30.00 15.58
CA LYS A 277 -1.27 -30.06 14.76
C LYS A 277 -1.65 -29.76 13.31
N TYR A 278 -0.92 -28.84 12.69
CA TYR A 278 -0.97 -28.64 11.25
C TYR A 278 -0.17 -29.74 10.54
N ASP A 279 -0.79 -30.53 9.68
CA ASP A 279 -0.17 -31.64 8.94
C ASP A 279 -0.69 -31.69 7.50
N ASN A 280 0.19 -31.65 6.50
CA ASN A 280 -0.14 -31.73 5.07
C ASN A 280 -1.34 -30.84 4.66
N LYS A 281 -1.25 -29.53 4.93
CA LYS A 281 -2.31 -28.53 4.63
C LYS A 281 -3.62 -28.68 5.42
N SER A 282 -3.71 -29.63 6.36
CA SER A 282 -4.89 -29.88 7.18
C SER A 282 -4.58 -29.72 8.67
N TRP A 283 -5.60 -29.57 9.51
CA TRP A 283 -5.47 -29.52 10.97
C TRP A 283 -6.00 -30.81 11.58
N ILE A 284 -5.16 -31.51 12.32
CA ILE A 284 -5.46 -32.80 12.96
C ILE A 284 -5.25 -32.66 14.48
N GLN A 285 -6.01 -33.40 15.28
CA GLN A 285 -5.79 -33.42 16.73
C GLN A 285 -4.42 -34.02 17.05
N ASN A 286 -3.68 -33.39 17.96
CA ASN A 286 -2.34 -33.86 18.31
C ASN A 286 -2.42 -35.05 19.29
N GLU A 287 -1.90 -36.20 18.88
CA GLU A 287 -1.86 -37.43 19.68
C GLU A 287 -0.55 -37.60 20.48
N SER A 288 0.27 -36.54 20.56
CA SER A 288 1.56 -36.55 21.25
C SER A 288 1.42 -36.85 22.75
N LYS A 289 2.31 -37.69 23.31
CA LYS A 289 2.41 -37.94 24.76
C LYS A 289 2.67 -36.66 25.59
N LEU A 290 3.06 -35.57 24.94
CA LEU A 290 3.33 -34.27 25.56
C LEU A 290 2.05 -33.45 25.81
N THR A 291 0.93 -33.77 25.15
CA THR A 291 -0.35 -33.12 25.41
C THR A 291 -0.87 -33.57 26.76
N LYS A 292 -0.88 -32.68 27.77
CA LYS A 292 -1.41 -33.03 29.10
C LYS A 292 -2.92 -33.25 29.04
N THR A 293 -3.33 -34.47 29.32
CA THR A 293 -4.68 -35.04 29.15
C THR A 293 -5.75 -34.55 30.14
N SER A 294 -5.64 -33.38 30.77
CA SER A 294 -6.52 -33.04 31.90
C SER A 294 -6.92 -31.57 32.09
N SER A 295 -6.60 -30.67 31.15
CA SER A 295 -7.12 -29.29 31.19
C SER A 295 -8.02 -28.99 29.98
N PRO A 296 -9.25 -28.46 30.17
CA PRO A 296 -10.17 -28.10 29.08
C PRO A 296 -9.71 -26.90 28.25
N LYS A 297 -8.51 -26.36 28.52
CA LYS A 297 -7.99 -25.15 27.90
C LYS A 297 -7.19 -25.52 26.66
N LEU A 298 -7.63 -25.00 25.52
CA LEU A 298 -6.94 -25.10 24.24
C LEU A 298 -5.50 -24.55 24.36
N VAL A 299 -4.51 -25.37 24.01
CA VAL A 299 -3.10 -24.98 23.98
C VAL A 299 -2.69 -24.75 22.52
N GLU A 300 -2.29 -23.51 22.23
CA GLU A 300 -1.85 -23.06 20.91
C GLU A 300 -0.63 -22.15 21.06
N LYS A 301 0.56 -22.74 21.16
CA LYS A 301 1.84 -22.02 21.33
C LYS A 301 2.76 -22.17 20.12
N GLY A 302 2.54 -23.20 19.31
CA GLY A 302 3.31 -23.52 18.13
C GLY A 302 3.30 -22.42 17.08
N VAL A 303 4.29 -22.48 16.19
CA VAL A 303 4.44 -21.54 15.07
C VAL A 303 3.25 -21.58 14.11
N PHE A 304 2.50 -22.68 14.05
CA PHE A 304 1.29 -22.78 13.23
C PHE A 304 0.09 -22.26 14.02
N ARG A 305 -0.71 -21.37 13.41
CA ARG A 305 -1.93 -20.85 14.04
C ARG A 305 -3.13 -21.07 13.14
N ARG A 306 -4.19 -21.64 13.72
CA ARG A 306 -5.50 -21.74 13.06
C ARG A 306 -6.23 -20.40 13.22
N ILE A 307 -6.60 -19.78 12.12
CA ILE A 307 -7.30 -18.48 12.09
C ILE A 307 -8.69 -18.75 11.51
N TYR A 308 -9.72 -18.42 12.29
CA TYR A 308 -11.10 -18.51 11.81
C TYR A 308 -11.46 -17.24 11.07
N ASP A 309 -11.86 -17.38 9.82
CA ASP A 309 -12.44 -16.28 9.05
C ASP A 309 -13.96 -16.33 9.15
N GLN A 310 -14.53 -15.29 9.78
CA GLN A 310 -15.98 -15.17 9.98
C GLN A 310 -16.74 -14.96 8.68
N TYR A 311 -16.12 -14.36 7.65
CA TYR A 311 -16.78 -14.04 6.38
C TYR A 311 -16.87 -15.25 5.48
N THR A 312 -15.83 -16.07 5.40
CA THR A 312 -15.82 -17.29 4.60
C THR A 312 -16.29 -18.53 5.37
N SER A 313 -16.46 -18.42 6.69
CA SER A 313 -16.71 -19.57 7.59
C SER A 313 -15.67 -20.68 7.43
N THR A 314 -14.45 -20.34 7.03
CA THR A 314 -13.34 -21.28 6.82
C THR A 314 -12.18 -21.01 7.78
N TYR A 315 -11.38 -22.05 8.02
CA TYR A 315 -10.12 -21.92 8.76
C TYR A 315 -8.96 -21.72 7.80
N THR A 316 -8.20 -20.66 7.99
CA THR A 316 -6.93 -20.44 7.32
C THR A 316 -5.77 -20.68 8.29
N THR A 317 -4.58 -20.96 7.73
CA THR A 317 -3.38 -21.18 8.53
C THR A 317 -2.49 -19.94 8.45
N GLY A 318 -2.12 -19.40 9.61
CA GLY A 318 -1.12 -18.34 9.75
C GLY A 318 0.05 -18.76 10.61
N LEU A 319 0.93 -17.81 10.89
CA LEU A 319 2.13 -18.02 11.72
C LEU A 319 1.97 -17.32 13.07
N PHE A 320 2.32 -17.98 14.16
CA PHE A 320 2.38 -17.37 15.48
C PHE A 320 3.83 -17.17 15.93
N ILE A 321 4.15 -15.92 16.27
CA ILE A 321 5.45 -15.54 16.79
C ILE A 321 5.31 -15.35 18.29
N ASN A 322 5.81 -16.31 19.04
CA ASN A 322 5.69 -16.40 20.50
C ASN A 322 6.48 -15.33 21.29
N THR A 323 7.19 -14.42 20.62
CA THR A 323 7.99 -13.37 21.27
C THR A 323 7.76 -12.00 20.64
N ASN A 324 7.54 -10.97 21.47
CA ASN A 324 7.44 -9.59 21.01
C ASN A 324 8.45 -8.67 21.73
N LYS A 325 9.04 -7.71 21.00
CA LYS A 325 10.02 -6.76 21.55
C LYS A 325 9.36 -5.56 22.24
N THR A 326 8.10 -5.25 21.92
CA THR A 326 7.47 -3.98 22.30
C THR A 326 6.66 -3.98 23.60
N SER A 327 6.60 -5.09 24.34
CA SER A 327 5.92 -5.15 25.64
C SER A 327 6.93 -5.26 26.78
N ASP A 328 7.73 -4.22 26.99
CA ASP A 328 8.62 -4.13 28.17
C ASP A 328 7.83 -4.00 29.51
N ALA A 329 6.49 -3.93 29.47
CA ALA A 329 5.63 -3.81 30.65
C ALA A 329 4.65 -4.98 30.88
N GLU A 330 4.39 -5.82 29.87
CA GLU A 330 3.48 -6.96 29.99
C GLU A 330 4.10 -8.22 29.36
N VAL A 331 4.00 -9.31 30.10
CA VAL A 331 4.47 -10.64 29.73
C VAL A 331 3.96 -11.02 28.33
N ASP A 332 4.91 -11.16 27.39
CA ASP A 332 4.84 -11.82 26.08
C ASP A 332 3.43 -12.17 25.55
N ALA A 333 2.68 -11.15 25.10
CA ALA A 333 1.65 -11.39 24.09
C ALA A 333 2.36 -11.54 22.74
N GLY A 334 2.70 -12.79 22.38
CA GLY A 334 3.09 -13.12 21.01
C GLY A 334 2.06 -12.61 19.99
N TYR A 335 2.43 -12.52 18.72
CA TYR A 335 1.54 -12.00 17.68
C TYR A 335 1.32 -13.01 16.56
N VAL A 336 0.17 -12.91 15.91
CA VAL A 336 -0.21 -13.75 14.78
C VAL A 336 0.07 -12.97 13.49
N ILE A 337 0.77 -13.59 12.56
CA ILE A 337 0.91 -13.16 11.16
C ILE A 337 -0.18 -13.92 10.38
N PRO A 338 -1.27 -13.26 9.95
CA PRO A 338 -2.37 -13.88 9.23
C PRO A 338 -2.02 -14.06 7.74
N TRP A 339 -0.91 -14.74 7.47
CA TRP A 339 -0.41 -14.98 6.12
C TRP A 339 -0.11 -16.46 5.91
N ASN A 340 -0.88 -17.08 5.01
CA ASN A 340 -0.70 -18.47 4.59
C ASN A 340 0.49 -18.59 3.59
N HIS A 341 1.71 -18.38 4.09
CA HIS A 341 2.92 -18.48 3.26
C HIS A 341 3.30 -19.95 3.06
N GLN A 342 2.81 -20.56 1.97
CA GLN A 342 2.90 -22.01 1.70
C GLN A 342 4.32 -22.58 1.82
N GLU A 343 5.32 -21.92 1.22
CA GLU A 343 6.72 -22.37 1.27
C GLU A 343 7.33 -22.35 2.69
N VAL A 344 7.06 -21.29 3.46
CA VAL A 344 7.50 -21.19 4.86
C VAL A 344 6.83 -22.25 5.71
N LEU A 345 5.51 -22.43 5.55
CA LEU A 345 4.76 -23.46 6.27
C LEU A 345 5.30 -24.86 5.97
N TYR A 346 5.56 -25.15 4.69
CA TYR A 346 6.16 -26.41 4.24
C TYR A 346 7.50 -26.69 4.94
N TRP A 347 8.45 -25.75 4.89
CA TRP A 347 9.76 -25.98 5.48
C TRP A 347 9.75 -26.04 7.01
N LEU A 348 8.92 -25.23 7.68
CA LEU A 348 8.75 -25.29 9.13
C LEU A 348 8.15 -26.63 9.58
N GLU A 349 7.16 -27.14 8.83
CA GLU A 349 6.54 -28.44 9.08
C GLU A 349 7.54 -29.57 8.89
N LYS A 350 8.32 -29.48 7.82
CA LYS A 350 9.38 -30.43 7.48
C LYS A 350 10.45 -30.50 8.57
N LEU A 351 10.91 -29.35 9.08
CA LEU A 351 11.83 -29.31 10.21
C LEU A 351 11.22 -29.86 11.48
N ARG A 352 9.95 -29.55 11.79
CA ARG A 352 9.26 -30.11 12.97
C ARG A 352 9.23 -31.63 12.91
N ASN A 353 8.87 -32.19 11.75
CA ASN A 353 8.79 -33.64 11.55
C ASN A 353 10.19 -34.29 11.64
N TRP A 354 11.22 -33.65 11.07
CA TRP A 354 12.62 -34.07 11.20
C TRP A 354 13.09 -34.06 12.66
N GLN A 355 12.83 -32.98 13.40
CA GLN A 355 13.16 -32.84 14.81
C GLN A 355 12.45 -33.87 15.67
N LYS A 356 11.16 -34.13 15.44
CA LYS A 356 10.39 -35.16 16.16
C LYS A 356 10.97 -36.57 15.95
N LYS A 357 11.49 -36.87 14.76
CA LYS A 357 12.04 -38.18 14.41
C LYS A 357 13.47 -38.38 14.90
N TYR A 358 14.34 -37.40 14.67
CA TYR A 358 15.79 -37.53 14.85
C TYR A 358 16.34 -36.83 16.10
N ASN A 359 15.58 -35.93 16.72
CA ASN A 359 15.95 -35.24 17.97
C ASN A 359 14.71 -35.01 18.86
N PRO A 360 14.05 -36.12 19.31
CA PRO A 360 12.80 -36.05 20.05
C PRO A 360 12.98 -35.43 21.44
N ILE A 361 11.97 -34.67 21.88
CA ILE A 361 11.91 -34.11 23.23
C ILE A 361 11.02 -34.97 24.14
N GLN A 362 11.43 -35.16 25.39
CA GLN A 362 10.66 -35.91 26.39
C GLN A 362 9.68 -35.04 27.18
N ARG A 363 9.99 -33.74 27.32
CA ARG A 363 9.16 -32.75 28.00
C ARG A 363 9.39 -31.36 27.39
N PRO A 364 8.39 -30.46 27.46
CA PRO A 364 8.62 -29.04 27.18
C PRO A 364 9.70 -28.47 28.12
N ILE A 365 10.58 -27.63 27.59
CA ILE A 365 11.66 -27.02 28.37
C ILE A 365 11.16 -25.74 29.02
N HIS A 366 11.39 -25.63 30.33
CA HIS A 366 11.12 -24.38 31.02
C HIS A 366 12.21 -23.36 30.70
N CYS A 367 11.81 -22.11 30.39
CA CYS A 367 12.74 -21.01 30.12
C CYS A 367 13.79 -20.76 31.25
N LYS A 368 13.57 -21.23 32.49
CA LYS A 368 14.57 -21.22 33.58
C LYS A 368 15.84 -22.02 33.28
N GLU A 369 15.74 -23.03 32.42
CA GLU A 369 16.85 -23.92 32.05
C GLU A 369 17.73 -23.30 30.93
N LEU A 370 17.34 -22.12 30.43
CA LEU A 370 18.07 -21.36 29.44
C LEU A 370 19.12 -20.45 30.09
N SER A 371 20.31 -20.40 29.50
CA SER A 371 21.39 -19.52 29.90
C SER A 371 21.60 -18.37 28.90
N LYS A 372 22.53 -17.45 29.22
CA LYS A 372 22.84 -16.25 28.42
C LYS A 372 23.12 -16.54 26.95
N ARG A 373 23.74 -17.68 26.61
CA ARG A 373 23.99 -18.11 25.22
C ARG A 373 22.70 -18.28 24.41
N HIS A 374 21.66 -18.85 25.03
CA HIS A 374 20.36 -19.04 24.37
C HIS A 374 19.59 -17.72 24.29
N LEU A 375 19.57 -16.94 25.37
CA LEU A 375 18.74 -15.73 25.43
C LEU A 375 19.41 -14.49 24.82
N GLY A 376 20.72 -14.51 24.60
CA GLY A 376 21.54 -13.36 24.20
C GLY A 376 21.80 -12.35 25.33
N THR A 377 20.89 -12.25 26.31
CA THR A 377 21.01 -11.39 27.49
C THR A 377 20.61 -12.13 28.76
N THR A 378 21.07 -11.62 29.91
CA THR A 378 20.67 -12.14 31.23
C THR A 378 19.27 -11.63 31.59
N LYS A 379 18.31 -12.53 31.84
CA LYS A 379 16.93 -12.22 32.25
C LYS A 379 16.68 -12.57 33.73
N SER A 380 15.70 -11.91 34.36
CA SER A 380 15.34 -12.21 35.77
C SER A 380 14.62 -13.54 35.89
N LYS A 381 14.64 -14.14 37.08
CA LYS A 381 13.83 -15.33 37.38
C LYS A 381 12.33 -15.11 37.15
N LEU A 382 11.84 -13.90 37.43
CA LEU A 382 10.44 -13.51 37.16
C LEU A 382 10.14 -13.51 35.65
N GLN A 383 11.00 -12.92 34.83
CA GLN A 383 10.85 -12.95 33.37
C GLN A 383 10.90 -14.38 32.81
N LEU A 384 11.81 -15.22 33.31
CA LEU A 384 11.92 -16.63 32.87
C LEU A 384 10.72 -17.47 33.28
N ASN A 385 10.08 -17.17 34.42
CA ASN A 385 8.82 -17.77 34.84
C ASN A 385 7.68 -17.37 33.91
N ALA A 386 7.61 -16.08 33.59
CA ALA A 386 6.56 -15.51 32.76
C ALA A 386 6.58 -16.07 31.32
N MET A 387 7.77 -16.36 30.77
CA MET A 387 7.92 -17.02 29.47
C MET A 387 7.43 -18.48 29.45
N GLY A 388 7.31 -19.14 30.60
CA GLY A 388 6.76 -20.48 30.73
C GLY A 388 7.60 -21.60 30.09
N ASN A 389 6.89 -22.61 29.59
CA ASN A 389 7.45 -23.80 28.94
C ASN A 389 7.24 -23.74 27.43
N MET A 390 8.27 -24.15 26.68
CA MET A 390 8.31 -24.13 25.22
C MET A 390 8.90 -25.41 24.63
N CYS A 391 8.43 -25.79 23.45
CA CYS A 391 8.97 -26.87 22.62
C CYS A 391 9.74 -26.25 21.44
N PHE A 392 11.04 -25.96 21.62
CA PHE A 392 11.82 -25.24 20.60
C PHE A 392 11.89 -25.98 19.26
N LEU A 393 11.45 -25.32 18.18
CA LEU A 393 11.57 -25.82 16.81
C LEU A 393 13.03 -25.79 16.32
N PHE A 394 13.73 -24.68 16.59
CA PHE A 394 15.14 -24.48 16.21
C PHE A 394 16.10 -24.96 17.30
N ARG A 395 15.92 -26.18 17.78
CA ARG A 395 16.79 -26.85 18.76
C ARG A 395 18.00 -27.52 18.09
N ASP A 396 19.16 -27.52 18.75
CA ASP A 396 20.44 -27.87 18.12
C ASP A 396 20.94 -29.29 18.47
N PRO A 397 20.70 -30.33 17.63
CA PRO A 397 21.17 -31.69 17.93
C PRO A 397 22.70 -31.83 17.99
N THR A 398 23.44 -30.84 17.47
CA THR A 398 24.91 -30.82 17.50
C THR A 398 25.49 -30.34 18.83
N ALA A 399 24.64 -29.77 19.71
CA ALA A 399 25.06 -29.31 21.02
C ALA A 399 25.38 -30.47 21.99
N GLN A 400 26.08 -30.16 23.08
CA GLN A 400 26.46 -31.17 24.09
C GLN A 400 25.42 -31.24 25.22
N GLY A 401 25.15 -32.46 25.71
CA GLY A 401 24.23 -32.71 26.83
C GLY A 401 22.82 -32.19 26.57
N ASP A 402 22.21 -31.57 27.59
CA ASP A 402 20.84 -31.06 27.55
C ASP A 402 20.64 -29.85 26.61
N ASP A 403 21.72 -29.24 26.13
CA ASP A 403 21.59 -28.14 25.17
C ASP A 403 21.07 -28.61 23.80
N LYS A 404 21.06 -29.92 23.54
CA LYS A 404 20.48 -30.51 22.31
C LYS A 404 19.01 -30.16 22.08
N PHE A 405 18.32 -29.91 23.17
CA PHE A 405 16.89 -29.63 23.21
C PHE A 405 16.59 -28.13 23.32
N LYS A 406 17.62 -27.30 23.50
CA LYS A 406 17.54 -25.84 23.66
C LYS A 406 17.74 -25.13 22.31
N PRO A 407 17.29 -23.88 22.16
CA PRO A 407 17.41 -23.18 20.88
C PRO A 407 18.88 -22.92 20.52
N ILE A 408 19.20 -22.91 19.21
CA ILE A 408 20.55 -22.61 18.69
C ILE A 408 21.14 -21.36 19.34
N ASP A 409 22.46 -21.27 19.50
CA ASP A 409 23.15 -20.13 20.14
C ASP A 409 22.95 -18.80 19.37
N ALA A 410 23.02 -17.66 20.07
CA ALA A 410 22.76 -16.32 19.52
C ALA A 410 23.70 -15.96 18.37
N ASP A 411 24.94 -16.46 18.43
CA ASP A 411 25.99 -16.17 17.45
C ASP A 411 26.16 -17.28 16.39
N SER A 412 25.39 -18.37 16.50
CA SER A 412 25.53 -19.56 15.63
C SER A 412 25.37 -19.26 14.14
N LEU A 413 24.52 -18.29 13.79
CA LEU A 413 24.21 -17.96 12.39
C LEU A 413 25.23 -17.04 11.72
N LYS A 414 26.11 -16.37 12.48
CA LYS A 414 27.01 -15.33 11.93
C LYS A 414 27.94 -15.87 10.86
N ARG A 415 28.56 -17.03 11.10
CA ARG A 415 29.52 -17.66 10.16
C ARG A 415 28.83 -18.20 8.92
N PHE A 416 27.67 -18.84 9.10
CA PHE A 416 26.89 -19.39 7.99
C PHE A 416 26.36 -18.25 7.09
N TRP A 417 25.87 -17.15 7.69
CA TRP A 417 25.47 -15.94 6.97
C TRP A 417 26.61 -15.29 6.18
N HIS A 418 27.79 -15.16 6.79
CA HIS A 418 28.98 -14.65 6.08
C HIS A 418 29.34 -15.51 4.86
N SER A 419 29.30 -16.83 5.01
CA SER A 419 29.63 -17.75 3.90
C SER A 419 28.60 -17.64 2.77
N LEU A 420 27.32 -17.45 3.12
CA LEU A 420 26.24 -17.25 2.15
C LEU A 420 26.40 -15.95 1.36
N LEU A 421 26.73 -14.84 2.03
CA LEU A 421 26.99 -13.56 1.34
C LEU A 421 28.23 -13.64 0.45
N LEU A 422 29.28 -14.35 0.88
CA LEU A 422 30.49 -14.55 0.08
C LEU A 422 30.19 -15.36 -1.19
N GLU A 423 29.33 -16.38 -1.09
CA GLU A 423 28.87 -17.15 -2.26
C GLU A 423 28.09 -16.27 -3.24
N LEU A 424 27.15 -15.47 -2.73
CA LEU A 424 26.42 -14.51 -3.56
C LEU A 424 27.37 -13.54 -4.26
N GLU A 425 28.38 -13.03 -3.55
CA GLU A 425 29.39 -12.14 -4.09
C GLU A 425 30.16 -12.78 -5.25
N ASN A 426 30.53 -14.06 -5.12
CA ASN A 426 31.22 -14.82 -6.17
C ASN A 426 30.31 -15.11 -7.36
N ASN A 427 29.04 -15.43 -7.11
CA ASN A 427 28.06 -15.71 -8.16
C ASN A 427 27.75 -14.46 -8.99
N LEU A 428 27.61 -13.30 -8.35
CA LEU A 428 27.39 -12.02 -9.04
C LEU A 428 28.59 -11.66 -9.93
N PHE A 429 29.81 -11.83 -9.40
CA PHE A 429 31.03 -11.60 -10.18
C PHE A 429 31.13 -12.54 -11.39
N SER A 430 30.82 -13.82 -11.19
CA SER A 430 30.84 -14.82 -12.27
C SER A 430 29.77 -14.57 -13.34
N ALA A 431 28.65 -13.94 -12.95
CA ALA A 431 27.56 -13.55 -13.86
C ALA A 431 27.82 -12.23 -14.60
N GLY A 432 28.91 -11.51 -14.30
CA GLY A 432 29.26 -10.24 -14.93
C GLY A 432 28.63 -8.99 -14.28
N ASP A 433 27.96 -9.14 -13.13
CA ASP A 433 27.43 -8.01 -12.35
C ASP A 433 28.60 -7.36 -11.55
N THR A 434 29.36 -6.47 -12.19
CA THR A 434 30.45 -5.69 -11.57
C THR A 434 30.05 -4.23 -11.32
N LEU A 435 30.81 -3.53 -10.48
CA LEU A 435 30.74 -2.07 -10.37
C LEU A 435 31.18 -1.40 -11.69
N ASP A 436 30.85 -0.12 -11.88
CA ASP A 436 31.22 0.65 -13.09
C ASP A 436 32.73 0.68 -13.38
N ASN A 437 33.55 0.45 -12.35
CA ASN A 437 35.01 0.35 -12.42
C ASN A 437 35.53 -1.09 -12.69
N GLY A 438 34.64 -2.06 -12.92
CA GLY A 438 34.99 -3.47 -13.13
C GLY A 438 35.31 -4.24 -11.84
N GLU A 439 35.23 -3.61 -10.67
CA GLU A 439 35.51 -4.27 -9.40
C GLU A 439 34.33 -5.12 -8.92
N LYS A 440 34.65 -6.13 -8.10
CA LYS A 440 33.67 -7.02 -7.46
C LYS A 440 32.87 -6.25 -6.41
N LEU A 441 31.55 -6.41 -6.43
CA LEU A 441 30.67 -5.92 -5.36
C LEU A 441 31.12 -6.45 -4.00
N SER A 442 31.34 -5.59 -3.00
CA SER A 442 31.74 -6.01 -1.66
C SER A 442 30.53 -6.16 -0.73
N LEU A 443 30.17 -7.40 -0.41
CA LEU A 443 29.12 -7.75 0.56
C LEU A 443 29.72 -8.12 1.93
N VAL A 444 30.99 -8.54 1.92
CA VAL A 444 31.76 -9.04 3.06
C VAL A 444 33.03 -8.21 3.24
N VAL A 445 33.49 -8.00 4.48
CA VAL A 445 34.71 -7.24 4.74
C VAL A 445 35.95 -8.09 4.44
N ASN A 446 36.81 -7.63 3.53
CA ASN A 446 38.08 -8.28 3.22
C ASN A 446 39.16 -7.92 4.25
N TYR A 447 39.66 -8.92 4.98
CA TYR A 447 40.65 -8.78 6.06
C TYR A 447 42.10 -9.02 5.62
N GLU A 448 42.44 -8.76 4.36
CA GLU A 448 43.78 -9.09 3.82
C GLU A 448 44.94 -8.40 4.57
N ASN A 449 44.67 -7.29 5.27
CA ASN A 449 45.67 -6.49 5.98
C ASN A 449 45.63 -6.57 7.53
N GLU A 450 44.74 -7.37 8.15
CA GLU A 450 44.61 -7.43 9.61
C GLU A 450 44.88 -8.83 10.20
N LYS A 451 45.64 -8.89 11.31
CA LYS A 451 46.02 -10.13 12.01
C LYS A 451 44.84 -10.92 12.63
N LEU A 452 43.60 -10.44 12.53
CA LEU A 452 42.39 -11.06 13.07
C LEU A 452 41.41 -11.38 11.93
N LYS A 453 41.32 -12.66 11.54
CA LYS A 453 40.32 -13.16 10.58
C LYS A 453 38.91 -13.07 11.20
N GLY A 454 38.22 -11.95 10.99
CA GLY A 454 36.81 -11.77 11.38
C GLY A 454 35.84 -12.41 10.38
N SER A 455 34.61 -12.70 10.83
CA SER A 455 33.48 -13.04 9.95
C SER A 455 32.45 -11.90 9.97
N THR A 456 32.89 -10.71 9.56
CA THR A 456 32.04 -9.50 9.54
C THR A 456 31.47 -9.26 8.15
N THR A 457 30.29 -8.69 8.11
CA THR A 457 29.50 -8.49 6.88
C THR A 457 29.01 -7.06 6.84
N HIS A 458 29.03 -6.41 5.68
CA HIS A 458 28.43 -5.07 5.50
C HIS A 458 26.92 -5.10 5.77
N PHE A 459 26.28 -6.24 5.46
CA PHE A 459 24.87 -6.49 5.68
C PHE A 459 24.67 -7.54 6.80
N PRO A 460 24.62 -7.16 8.09
CA PRO A 460 24.32 -8.11 9.15
C PRO A 460 22.93 -8.74 8.95
N PRO A 461 22.62 -9.91 9.55
CA PRO A 461 21.32 -10.56 9.36
C PRO A 461 20.14 -9.62 9.64
N HIS A 462 20.26 -8.69 10.59
CA HIS A 462 19.20 -7.72 10.87
C HIS A 462 18.86 -6.81 9.67
N SER A 463 19.79 -6.54 8.76
CA SER A 463 19.52 -5.79 7.52
C SER A 463 18.43 -6.44 6.67
N LEU A 464 18.29 -7.78 6.70
CA LEU A 464 17.20 -8.48 5.99
C LEU A 464 15.80 -8.01 6.42
N ARG A 465 15.62 -7.70 7.70
CA ARG A 465 14.33 -7.18 8.19
C ARG A 465 14.02 -5.83 7.58
N VAL A 466 15.02 -4.93 7.52
CA VAL A 466 14.87 -3.63 6.87
C VAL A 466 14.55 -3.83 5.39
N SER A 467 15.36 -4.65 4.73
CA SER A 467 15.26 -4.95 3.29
C SER A 467 13.89 -5.47 2.88
N LEU A 468 13.35 -6.46 3.60
CA LEU A 468 12.03 -7.04 3.32
C LEU A 468 10.90 -6.05 3.61
N ILE A 469 10.99 -5.26 4.70
CA ILE A 469 9.99 -4.21 4.97
C ILE A 469 10.02 -3.13 3.88
N THR A 470 11.21 -2.71 3.45
CA THR A 470 11.36 -1.74 2.35
C THR A 470 10.78 -2.31 1.06
N ALA A 471 11.15 -3.54 0.68
CA ALA A 471 10.66 -4.20 -0.54
C ALA A 471 9.13 -4.32 -0.53
N TYR A 472 8.53 -4.85 0.55
CA TYR A 472 7.07 -4.95 0.64
C TYR A 472 6.38 -3.59 0.69
N SER A 473 7.00 -2.55 1.23
CA SER A 473 6.39 -1.21 1.29
C SER A 473 6.53 -0.42 -0.01
N MET A 474 7.58 -0.66 -0.79
CA MET A 474 7.93 0.14 -1.98
C MET A 474 7.48 -0.53 -3.27
N ASP A 475 7.66 -1.84 -3.37
CA ASP A 475 7.43 -2.61 -4.58
C ASP A 475 6.03 -3.25 -4.61
N SER A 476 5.20 -3.01 -3.58
CA SER A 476 3.83 -3.50 -3.52
C SER A 476 2.83 -2.44 -3.02
N ASN A 477 1.55 -2.63 -3.32
CA ASN A 477 0.46 -1.75 -2.87
C ASN A 477 -0.02 -2.08 -1.43
N VAL A 478 0.76 -2.80 -0.64
CA VAL A 478 0.37 -3.16 0.74
C VAL A 478 0.55 -1.95 1.67
N PRO A 479 -0.50 -1.50 2.38
CA PRO A 479 -0.39 -0.33 3.25
C PRO A 479 0.65 -0.51 4.36
N ILE A 480 1.46 0.52 4.63
CA ILE A 480 2.47 0.52 5.70
C ILE A 480 1.90 0.10 7.06
N PRO A 481 0.67 0.50 7.48
CA PRO A 481 0.08 0.03 8.73
C PRO A 481 -0.08 -1.49 8.82
N VAL A 482 -0.39 -2.14 7.69
CA VAL A 482 -0.55 -3.59 7.58
C VAL A 482 0.81 -4.28 7.75
N ILE A 483 1.83 -3.82 7.02
CA ILE A 483 3.21 -4.33 7.14
C ILE A 483 3.74 -4.14 8.57
N SER A 484 3.48 -2.97 9.15
CA SER A 484 3.90 -2.59 10.50
C SER A 484 3.33 -3.51 11.58
N LYS A 485 2.00 -3.68 11.59
CA LYS A 485 1.31 -4.39 12.67
C LYS A 485 1.30 -5.90 12.47
N LEU A 486 1.00 -6.37 11.26
CA LEU A 486 0.74 -7.79 11.00
C LEU A 486 1.99 -8.58 10.62
N LEU A 487 2.94 -7.97 9.91
CA LEU A 487 4.16 -8.68 9.47
C LEU A 487 5.35 -8.42 10.40
N ALA A 488 5.56 -7.16 10.79
CA ALA A 488 6.68 -6.76 11.65
C ALA A 488 6.36 -6.83 13.15
N GLY A 489 5.08 -6.84 13.56
CA GLY A 489 4.69 -6.85 14.98
C GLY A 489 5.08 -5.57 15.74
N HIS A 490 5.16 -4.43 15.06
CA HIS A 490 5.47 -3.15 15.69
C HIS A 490 4.23 -2.55 16.37
N ALA A 491 4.38 -2.19 17.65
CA ALA A 491 3.33 -1.50 18.41
C ALA A 491 3.06 -0.06 17.91
N ARG A 492 4.05 0.61 17.30
CA ARG A 492 3.93 1.99 16.79
C ARG A 492 4.37 2.06 15.32
N LEU A 493 3.60 2.79 14.50
CA LEU A 493 3.85 2.94 13.05
C LEU A 493 5.20 3.61 12.75
N ILE A 494 5.61 4.56 13.59
CA ILE A 494 6.89 5.28 13.49
C ILE A 494 8.09 4.32 13.33
N SER A 495 8.08 3.19 14.05
CA SER A 495 9.15 2.20 13.94
C SER A 495 9.23 1.57 12.54
N THR A 496 8.11 1.46 11.82
CA THR A 496 8.07 0.95 10.44
C THR A 496 8.48 2.00 9.42
N ILE A 497 8.09 3.26 9.63
CA ILE A 497 8.46 4.39 8.76
C ILE A 497 9.99 4.50 8.67
N TYR A 498 10.73 4.29 9.77
CA TYR A 498 12.19 4.31 9.75
C TYR A 498 12.84 3.19 8.92
N TYR A 499 12.15 2.07 8.69
CA TYR A 499 12.64 1.00 7.82
C TYR A 499 12.31 1.25 6.34
N ASN A 500 11.48 2.25 6.04
CA ASN A 500 11.15 2.62 4.68
C ASN A 500 12.18 3.61 4.12
N LYS A 501 13.29 3.08 3.59
CA LYS A 501 14.37 3.90 3.02
C LYS A 501 14.14 4.10 1.53
N ILE A 502 13.51 5.22 1.19
CA ILE A 502 13.28 5.62 -0.20
C ILE A 502 14.50 6.42 -0.67
N SER A 503 15.16 5.98 -1.74
CA SER A 503 16.16 6.81 -2.41
C SER A 503 15.46 7.91 -3.22
N PRO A 504 16.05 9.11 -3.37
CA PRO A 504 15.45 10.20 -4.15
C PRO A 504 15.03 9.82 -5.57
N SER A 505 15.77 8.94 -6.25
CA SER A 505 15.43 8.40 -7.58
C SER A 505 14.13 7.59 -7.56
N VAL A 506 14.06 6.58 -6.69
CA VAL A 506 12.85 5.75 -6.47
C VAL A 506 11.64 6.61 -6.05
N MET A 507 11.84 7.66 -5.26
CA MET A 507 10.78 8.62 -4.94
C MET A 507 10.29 9.34 -6.19
N ALA A 508 11.19 9.83 -7.04
CA ALA A 508 10.83 10.48 -8.29
C ALA A 508 10.06 9.54 -9.23
N ASP A 509 10.48 8.28 -9.36
CA ASP A 509 9.82 7.29 -10.21
C ASP A 509 8.44 6.90 -9.67
N LYS A 510 8.30 6.73 -8.34
CA LYS A 510 7.01 6.44 -7.70
C LYS A 510 6.06 7.63 -7.75
N MET A 511 6.57 8.86 -7.61
CA MET A 511 5.77 10.07 -7.79
C MET A 511 5.30 10.22 -9.24
N ARG A 512 6.17 9.93 -10.23
CA ARG A 512 5.77 9.90 -11.65
C ARG A 512 4.73 8.81 -11.95
N TYR A 513 4.88 7.61 -11.38
CA TYR A 513 3.91 6.53 -11.53
C TYR A 513 2.56 6.89 -10.87
N ALA A 514 2.60 7.43 -9.64
CA ALA A 514 1.40 7.89 -8.95
C ALA A 514 0.73 9.07 -9.66
N GLU A 515 1.52 9.98 -10.22
CA GLU A 515 1.03 11.06 -11.09
C GLU A 515 0.36 10.48 -12.35
N GLY A 516 0.96 9.46 -12.99
CA GLY A 516 0.35 8.71 -14.08
C GLY A 516 -0.98 8.05 -13.71
N GLU A 517 -1.07 7.35 -12.58
CA GLU A 517 -2.33 6.76 -12.10
C GLU A 517 -3.38 7.81 -11.70
N LEU A 518 -2.96 8.96 -11.17
CA LEU A 518 -3.87 10.08 -10.88
C LEU A 518 -4.39 10.73 -12.16
N LEU A 519 -3.56 10.79 -13.22
CA LEU A 519 -3.95 11.25 -14.54
C LEU A 519 -4.89 10.27 -15.24
N GLU A 520 -4.69 8.95 -15.10
CA GLU A 520 -5.59 7.93 -15.65
C GLU A 520 -6.93 7.82 -14.89
N ASN A 521 -6.96 8.09 -13.58
CA ASN A 521 -8.19 8.11 -12.76
C ASN A 521 -8.93 9.47 -12.77
N SER A 522 -8.58 10.35 -13.72
CA SER A 522 -9.01 11.74 -13.74
C SER A 522 -10.42 12.01 -14.27
N ASP A 523 -11.19 11.00 -14.68
CA ASP A 523 -12.63 11.17 -14.98
C ASP A 523 -13.44 11.67 -13.75
N SER A 524 -12.84 11.65 -12.55
CA SER A 524 -13.38 12.23 -11.30
C SER A 524 -12.79 13.61 -10.91
N SER A 525 -12.13 14.29 -11.85
CA SER A 525 -11.31 15.49 -11.62
C SER A 525 -12.11 16.70 -11.14
N LEU A 526 -13.26 17.02 -11.75
CA LEU A 526 -14.05 18.21 -11.37
C LEU A 526 -14.63 18.10 -9.94
N ARG A 527 -15.17 16.93 -9.57
CA ARG A 527 -15.75 16.71 -8.24
C ARG A 527 -14.69 16.79 -7.14
N SER A 528 -13.50 16.24 -7.40
CA SER A 528 -12.36 16.32 -6.50
C SER A 528 -11.80 17.75 -6.40
N PHE A 529 -11.68 18.43 -7.54
CA PHE A 529 -11.26 19.83 -7.60
C PHE A 529 -12.17 20.74 -6.78
N LEU A 530 -13.49 20.65 -6.94
CA LEU A 530 -14.42 21.48 -6.16
C LEU A 530 -14.39 21.21 -4.66
N LYS A 531 -14.03 19.99 -4.26
CA LYS A 531 -13.93 19.61 -2.86
C LYS A 531 -12.76 20.33 -2.18
N ASP A 532 -11.63 20.43 -2.86
CA ASP A 532 -10.35 20.85 -2.24
C ASP A 532 -9.93 22.28 -2.63
N ALA A 533 -10.34 22.79 -3.80
CA ALA A 533 -9.95 24.12 -4.29
C ALA A 533 -10.63 25.26 -3.53
N SER A 534 -9.99 26.42 -3.42
CA SER A 534 -10.61 27.63 -2.84
C SER A 534 -11.73 28.17 -3.74
N ILE A 535 -12.68 28.92 -3.18
CA ILE A 535 -13.79 29.52 -3.94
C ILE A 535 -13.27 30.41 -5.09
N ASN A 536 -12.17 31.14 -4.85
CA ASN A 536 -11.55 31.98 -5.89
C ASN A 536 -10.95 31.15 -7.02
N GLN A 537 -10.29 30.03 -6.71
CA GLN A 537 -9.77 29.11 -7.73
C GLN A 537 -10.90 28.48 -8.54
N ILE A 538 -12.03 28.13 -7.91
CA ILE A 538 -13.19 27.58 -8.60
C ILE A 538 -13.80 28.60 -9.56
N LYS A 539 -13.92 29.87 -9.15
CA LYS A 539 -14.39 30.96 -10.01
C LYS A 539 -13.51 31.19 -11.23
N CYS A 540 -12.20 30.98 -11.11
CA CYS A 540 -11.25 31.14 -12.22
C CYS A 540 -11.22 29.93 -13.17
N ASN A 541 -11.69 28.76 -12.73
CA ASN A 541 -11.50 27.51 -13.47
C ASN A 541 -12.78 26.91 -14.07
N VAL A 542 -13.95 27.33 -13.61
CA VAL A 542 -15.24 26.70 -13.95
C VAL A 542 -16.23 27.76 -14.45
N VAL A 543 -17.08 27.39 -15.42
CA VAL A 543 -18.16 28.22 -15.95
C VAL A 543 -19.48 27.93 -15.26
N TYR A 544 -20.25 28.99 -15.01
CA TYR A 544 -21.52 28.92 -14.31
C TYR A 544 -22.49 30.04 -14.74
N ASN A 545 -23.76 29.85 -14.37
CA ASN A 545 -24.84 30.80 -14.64
C ASN A 545 -25.00 31.86 -13.53
N SER A 546 -24.73 31.52 -12.27
CA SER A 546 -24.94 32.42 -11.13
C SER A 546 -23.85 32.25 -10.07
N GLU A 547 -23.14 33.34 -9.76
CA GLU A 547 -22.08 33.35 -8.75
C GLU A 547 -22.61 33.09 -7.33
N ASP A 548 -23.73 33.75 -6.97
CA ASP A 548 -24.42 33.55 -5.69
C ASP A 548 -24.73 32.08 -5.41
N SER A 549 -24.99 31.31 -6.47
CA SER A 549 -25.38 29.90 -6.40
C SER A 549 -24.17 29.00 -6.12
N ILE A 550 -23.00 29.33 -6.68
CA ILE A 550 -21.74 28.66 -6.34
C ILE A 550 -21.39 28.91 -4.89
N VAL A 551 -21.43 30.17 -4.44
CA VAL A 551 -21.09 30.50 -3.05
C VAL A 551 -22.05 29.79 -2.09
N ALA A 552 -23.35 29.78 -2.38
CA ALA A 552 -24.34 29.11 -1.55
C ALA A 552 -24.18 27.59 -1.50
N SER A 553 -23.94 26.94 -2.65
CA SER A 553 -23.79 25.47 -2.71
C SER A 553 -22.45 24.97 -2.15
N LEU A 554 -21.39 25.76 -2.28
CA LEU A 554 -20.06 25.41 -1.76
C LEU A 554 -19.81 25.88 -0.31
N ALA A 555 -20.73 26.63 0.31
CA ALA A 555 -20.63 27.01 1.71
C ALA A 555 -20.62 25.77 2.63
N ASN A 556 -21.44 24.77 2.30
CA ASN A 556 -21.47 23.47 2.97
C ASN A 556 -21.05 22.38 1.96
N ARG A 557 -19.74 22.25 1.69
CA ARG A 557 -19.19 21.29 0.73
C ARG A 557 -19.59 19.86 1.12
N ASN A 558 -20.66 19.36 0.49
CA ASN A 558 -21.08 17.98 0.60
C ASN A 558 -21.02 17.32 -0.78
N PRO A 559 -19.86 16.76 -1.16
CA PRO A 559 -19.69 16.15 -2.48
C PRO A 559 -20.70 15.05 -2.77
N ILE A 560 -21.26 14.37 -1.75
CA ILE A 560 -22.26 13.30 -1.91
C ILE A 560 -23.52 13.82 -2.62
N GLY A 561 -23.90 15.07 -2.40
CA GLY A 561 -25.06 15.70 -3.03
C GLY A 561 -24.81 16.24 -4.44
N TRP A 562 -23.61 16.07 -4.99
CA TRP A 562 -23.30 16.48 -6.37
C TRP A 562 -23.42 15.30 -7.31
N GLU A 563 -23.99 15.57 -8.47
CA GLU A 563 -24.26 14.57 -9.49
C GLU A 563 -23.66 15.01 -10.82
N GLU A 564 -22.89 14.12 -11.42
CA GLU A 564 -22.34 14.33 -12.76
C GLU A 564 -23.47 14.19 -13.79
N ARG A 565 -23.51 15.13 -14.73
CA ARG A 565 -24.47 15.16 -15.83
C ARG A 565 -23.71 15.07 -17.14
N ALA A 566 -24.41 14.71 -18.22
CA ALA A 566 -23.83 14.56 -19.56
C ALA A 566 -22.82 15.66 -19.91
N TYR A 567 -23.17 16.93 -19.71
CA TYR A 567 -22.42 18.10 -20.18
C TYR A 567 -21.91 19.01 -19.03
N GLY A 568 -21.87 18.52 -17.79
CA GLY A 568 -21.31 19.24 -16.64
C GLY A 568 -21.71 18.63 -15.30
N MET A 569 -21.76 19.41 -14.23
CA MET A 569 -22.09 18.92 -12.89
C MET A 569 -23.24 19.69 -12.23
N CYS A 570 -24.13 18.95 -11.56
CA CYS A 570 -25.21 19.49 -10.77
C CYS A 570 -24.82 19.55 -9.29
N LEU A 571 -24.76 20.76 -8.72
CA LEU A 571 -24.36 20.96 -7.32
C LEU A 571 -25.45 20.62 -6.30
N VAL A 572 -26.63 20.20 -6.75
CA VAL A 572 -27.81 19.92 -5.91
C VAL A 572 -28.47 18.56 -6.23
N GLY A 573 -27.77 17.69 -6.95
CA GLY A 573 -28.17 16.28 -7.14
C GLY A 573 -29.51 16.07 -7.86
N GLY A 574 -29.93 16.99 -8.72
CA GLY A 574 -31.12 16.76 -9.57
C GLY A 574 -32.48 16.76 -8.86
N ASN A 575 -32.58 17.33 -7.66
CA ASN A 575 -33.83 17.29 -6.89
C ASN A 575 -35.00 17.99 -7.61
N ASN A 576 -35.97 17.23 -8.11
CA ASN A 576 -37.12 17.75 -8.86
C ASN A 576 -38.35 18.09 -7.99
N VAL A 577 -38.42 17.56 -6.77
CA VAL A 577 -39.54 17.74 -5.85
C VAL A 577 -39.16 18.70 -4.73
N ARG A 578 -40.06 19.62 -4.40
CA ARG A 578 -39.95 20.46 -3.20
C ARG A 578 -40.45 19.63 -2.02
N SER A 579 -39.54 19.09 -1.21
CA SER A 579 -39.91 18.48 0.07
C SER A 579 -40.22 19.57 1.08
N ASP A 580 -41.43 19.59 1.62
CA ASP A 580 -41.87 20.57 2.64
C ASP A 580 -41.05 20.46 3.94
N GLU A 581 -40.36 19.34 4.16
CA GLU A 581 -39.57 19.03 5.36
C GLU A 581 -38.20 19.73 5.41
N MET A 582 -37.68 20.22 4.27
CA MET A 582 -36.40 20.96 4.22
C MET A 582 -36.39 22.00 3.10
N SER A 583 -36.86 23.21 3.41
CA SER A 583 -36.86 24.38 2.52
C SER A 583 -35.46 24.88 2.13
N THR A 584 -34.41 24.32 2.73
CA THR A 584 -33.00 24.69 2.55
C THR A 584 -32.26 23.87 1.49
N LEU A 585 -32.83 22.76 1.00
CA LEU A 585 -32.21 21.95 -0.05
C LEU A 585 -32.44 22.56 -1.44
N GLY A 586 -31.37 22.72 -2.21
CA GLY A 586 -31.45 23.13 -3.60
C GLY A 586 -32.06 22.06 -4.51
N GLY A 587 -32.70 22.47 -5.60
CA GLY A 587 -33.28 21.58 -6.60
C GLY A 587 -33.67 22.29 -7.89
N CYS A 588 -34.16 21.54 -8.87
CA CYS A 588 -34.68 22.10 -10.12
C CYS A 588 -35.90 23.00 -9.91
N TRP A 589 -36.60 22.89 -8.78
CA TRP A 589 -37.72 23.76 -8.44
C TRP A 589 -37.31 25.18 -8.02
N ASN A 590 -36.05 25.42 -7.64
CA ASN A 590 -35.48 26.74 -7.33
C ASN A 590 -34.24 27.08 -8.18
N GLY A 591 -34.11 26.41 -9.33
CA GLY A 591 -32.96 26.54 -10.22
C GLY A 591 -33.07 27.66 -11.26
N GLY A 592 -34.21 28.37 -11.33
CA GLY A 592 -34.47 29.44 -12.29
C GLY A 592 -34.09 30.84 -11.79
N GLU A 593 -34.69 31.85 -12.42
CA GLU A 593 -34.43 33.26 -12.13
C GLU A 593 -34.94 33.69 -10.73
N LEU A 594 -34.39 34.80 -10.24
CA LEU A 594 -34.76 35.37 -8.95
C LEU A 594 -36.13 36.07 -9.05
N LEU A 595 -37.14 35.56 -8.35
CA LEU A 595 -38.50 36.12 -8.34
C LEU A 595 -38.66 37.19 -7.26
N VAL A 596 -38.11 36.97 -6.08
CA VAL A 596 -38.20 37.92 -4.95
C VAL A 596 -36.81 38.18 -4.40
N ASN A 597 -36.34 39.40 -4.58
CA ASN A 597 -35.06 39.86 -4.04
C ASN A 597 -35.23 40.41 -2.62
N LYS A 598 -34.43 39.91 -1.67
CA LYS A 598 -34.41 40.35 -0.28
C LYS A 598 -32.97 40.46 0.23
N ALA A 599 -32.78 41.28 1.28
CA ALA A 599 -31.47 41.58 1.86
C ALA A 599 -30.74 40.34 2.40
N ARG A 600 -31.46 39.39 3.01
CA ARG A 600 -30.90 38.10 3.43
C ARG A 600 -31.03 37.06 2.32
N ALA A 601 -29.95 36.36 2.02
CA ALA A 601 -29.89 35.34 0.95
C ALA A 601 -30.89 34.18 1.16
N ILE A 602 -31.17 33.81 2.41
CA ILE A 602 -32.16 32.76 2.77
C ILE A 602 -33.59 33.17 2.42
N ASP A 603 -33.88 34.48 2.42
CA ASP A 603 -35.25 34.97 2.17
C ASP A 603 -35.51 35.18 0.65
N ARG A 604 -34.50 35.00 -0.20
CA ARG A 604 -34.62 35.13 -1.67
C ARG A 604 -35.39 33.95 -2.25
N VAL A 605 -36.34 34.23 -3.12
CA VAL A 605 -37.17 33.21 -3.78
C VAL A 605 -36.79 33.12 -5.25
N TYR A 606 -36.42 31.92 -5.69
CA TYR A 606 -36.08 31.61 -7.07
C TYR A 606 -37.19 30.79 -7.73
N GLY A 607 -37.36 30.96 -9.04
CA GLY A 607 -38.29 30.18 -9.85
C GLY A 607 -37.78 28.78 -10.16
N LYS A 608 -38.64 27.99 -10.83
CA LYS A 608 -38.28 26.67 -11.35
C LYS A 608 -37.34 26.81 -12.54
N VAL A 609 -36.54 25.78 -12.81
CA VAL A 609 -35.70 25.73 -14.02
C VAL A 609 -36.59 25.91 -15.26
N PRO A 610 -36.24 26.84 -16.16
CA PRO A 610 -36.99 27.06 -17.40
C PRO A 610 -36.97 25.83 -18.32
N ASN A 611 -38.02 25.66 -19.13
CA ASN A 611 -38.24 24.49 -20.00
C ASN A 611 -38.26 23.12 -19.27
N GLY A 612 -38.42 23.10 -17.94
CA GLY A 612 -38.65 21.88 -17.16
C GLY A 612 -37.44 21.41 -16.32
N PRO A 613 -37.64 20.36 -15.52
CA PRO A 613 -36.54 19.75 -14.75
C PRO A 613 -35.46 19.21 -15.68
N GLU A 614 -34.23 19.09 -15.16
CA GLU A 614 -33.04 18.61 -15.90
C GLU A 614 -32.54 19.48 -17.06
N ASN A 615 -33.17 20.64 -17.34
CA ASN A 615 -32.61 21.64 -18.26
C ASN A 615 -31.44 22.41 -17.61
N CYS A 616 -30.34 21.71 -17.33
CA CYS A 616 -29.24 22.21 -16.51
C CYS A 616 -28.53 23.43 -17.12
N ILE A 617 -28.51 23.60 -18.45
CA ILE A 617 -27.89 24.75 -19.11
C ILE A 617 -28.51 26.10 -18.72
N ARG A 618 -29.78 26.13 -18.28
CA ARG A 618 -30.46 27.33 -17.75
C ARG A 618 -30.63 27.30 -16.24
N CYS A 619 -30.06 26.29 -15.57
CA CYS A 619 -30.11 26.14 -14.14
C CYS A 619 -28.98 26.92 -13.47
N ARG A 620 -29.30 27.67 -12.40
CA ARG A 620 -28.31 28.39 -11.60
C ARG A 620 -27.36 27.49 -10.81
N TRP A 621 -27.75 26.24 -10.55
CA TRP A 621 -26.97 25.23 -9.82
C TRP A 621 -25.98 24.45 -10.69
N PHE A 622 -25.98 24.72 -11.99
CA PHE A 622 -25.18 24.01 -12.96
C PHE A 622 -23.82 24.65 -13.14
N ILE A 623 -22.81 23.80 -13.28
CA ILE A 623 -21.43 24.19 -13.56
C ILE A 623 -20.84 23.31 -14.65
N THR A 624 -19.89 23.84 -15.40
CA THR A 624 -19.23 23.13 -16.49
C THR A 624 -17.81 23.67 -16.73
N GLU A 625 -16.99 22.92 -17.45
CA GLU A 625 -15.59 23.26 -17.74
C GLU A 625 -15.20 22.81 -19.14
N ALA A 626 -13.97 23.13 -19.56
CA ALA A 626 -13.46 22.86 -20.91
C ALA A 626 -13.55 21.39 -21.33
N VAL A 627 -13.42 20.44 -20.40
CA VAL A 627 -13.55 18.99 -20.68
C VAL A 627 -14.93 18.64 -21.27
N TYR A 628 -15.98 19.38 -20.92
CA TYR A 628 -17.34 19.14 -21.41
C TYR A 628 -17.64 19.81 -22.75
N LEU A 629 -16.69 20.55 -23.35
CA LEU A 629 -16.90 21.30 -24.59
C LEU A 629 -17.44 20.42 -25.75
N PRO A 630 -16.90 19.21 -26.01
CA PRO A 630 -17.44 18.33 -27.04
C PRO A 630 -18.89 17.90 -26.77
N LYS A 631 -19.24 17.67 -25.49
CA LYS A 631 -20.59 17.26 -25.08
C LYS A 631 -21.57 18.43 -25.14
N LEU A 632 -21.12 19.65 -24.82
CA LEU A 632 -21.90 20.87 -25.00
C LEU A 632 -22.18 21.16 -26.48
N ASN A 633 -21.22 20.90 -27.37
CA ASN A 633 -21.43 21.00 -28.81
C ASN A 633 -22.47 20.01 -29.33
N ALA A 634 -22.42 18.75 -28.86
CA ALA A 634 -23.45 17.77 -29.18
C ALA A 634 -24.85 18.22 -28.72
N LEU A 635 -24.95 18.76 -27.49
CA LEU A 635 -26.20 19.33 -26.98
C LEU A 635 -26.67 20.53 -27.82
N PHE A 636 -25.75 21.42 -28.20
CA PHE A 636 -26.04 22.57 -29.05
C PHE A 636 -26.66 22.15 -30.40
N ASN A 637 -26.10 21.12 -31.04
CA ASN A 637 -26.66 20.54 -32.26
C ASN A 637 -28.06 19.95 -32.04
N GLN A 638 -28.28 19.25 -30.94
CA GLN A 638 -29.60 18.68 -30.60
C GLN A 638 -30.67 19.75 -30.36
N LEU A 639 -30.32 20.82 -29.64
CA LEU A 639 -31.23 21.94 -29.37
C LEU A 639 -31.58 22.68 -30.65
N SER A 640 -30.59 22.89 -31.53
CA SER A 640 -30.82 23.47 -32.86
C SER A 640 -31.82 22.66 -33.67
N TYR A 641 -31.69 21.33 -33.69
CA TYR A 641 -32.62 20.45 -34.40
C TYR A 641 -34.04 20.51 -33.84
N LYS A 642 -34.20 20.46 -32.50
CA LYS A 642 -35.51 20.57 -31.86
C LYS A 642 -36.18 21.92 -32.11
N ALA A 643 -35.40 23.00 -32.06
CA ALA A 643 -35.90 24.34 -32.37
C ALA A 643 -36.36 24.44 -33.83
N HIS A 644 -35.61 23.84 -34.76
CA HIS A 644 -35.94 23.80 -36.18
C HIS A 644 -37.23 23.00 -36.46
N GLU A 645 -37.36 21.79 -35.92
CA GLU A 645 -38.55 20.95 -36.10
C GLU A 645 -39.82 21.64 -35.56
N ALA A 646 -39.76 22.23 -34.36
CA ALA A 646 -40.89 22.97 -33.79
C ALA A 646 -41.24 24.21 -34.63
N SER A 647 -40.23 24.94 -35.13
CA SER A 647 -40.41 26.11 -35.99
C SER A 647 -41.03 25.75 -37.35
N SER A 648 -40.51 24.71 -37.99
CA SER A 648 -41.03 24.20 -39.29
C SER A 648 -42.49 23.79 -39.18
N LEU A 649 -42.85 23.06 -38.11
CA LEU A 649 -44.24 22.69 -37.85
C LEU A 649 -45.13 23.90 -37.55
N ALA A 650 -44.61 24.92 -36.86
CA ALA A 650 -45.33 26.17 -36.62
C ALA A 650 -45.62 26.92 -37.93
N LEU A 651 -44.65 27.04 -38.84
CA LEU A 651 -44.80 27.67 -40.16
C LEU A 651 -45.87 26.95 -41.01
N ASP A 652 -45.90 25.63 -40.98
CA ASP A 652 -46.90 24.86 -41.72
C ASP A 652 -48.32 25.01 -41.14
N LEU A 653 -48.44 25.15 -39.81
CA LEU A 653 -49.70 25.48 -39.16
C LEU A 653 -50.14 26.91 -39.46
N GLU A 654 -49.19 27.85 -39.51
CA GLU A 654 -49.43 29.26 -39.86
C GLU A 654 -50.00 29.39 -41.28
N LYS A 655 -49.39 28.73 -42.28
CA LYS A 655 -49.92 28.69 -43.66
C LYS A 655 -51.37 28.19 -43.72
N LYS A 656 -51.73 27.19 -42.90
CA LYS A 656 -53.11 26.65 -42.83
C LYS A 656 -54.04 27.63 -42.15
N LEU A 657 -53.56 28.30 -41.11
CA LEU A 657 -54.29 29.28 -40.32
C LEU A 657 -54.59 30.53 -41.15
N ASP A 658 -53.64 31.01 -41.96
CA ASP A 658 -53.82 32.15 -42.85
C ASP A 658 -54.85 31.85 -43.94
N LYS A 659 -54.80 30.67 -44.57
CA LYS A 659 -55.86 30.24 -45.52
C LYS A 659 -57.25 30.25 -44.89
N LEU A 660 -57.38 29.84 -43.63
CA LEU A 660 -58.67 29.88 -42.93
C LEU A 660 -59.09 31.31 -42.57
N LYS A 661 -58.16 32.18 -42.19
CA LYS A 661 -58.43 33.61 -41.99
C LYS A 661 -58.90 34.28 -43.28
N ASP A 662 -58.31 33.95 -44.43
CA ASP A 662 -58.75 34.44 -45.73
C ASP A 662 -60.18 33.98 -46.03
N THR A 663 -60.52 32.71 -45.78
CA THR A 663 -61.90 32.22 -45.96
C THR A 663 -62.90 32.89 -45.03
N LYS A 664 -62.47 33.23 -43.80
CA LYS A 664 -63.27 33.99 -42.85
C LYS A 664 -63.52 35.40 -43.36
N PHE A 665 -62.47 36.08 -43.82
CA PHE A 665 -62.56 37.42 -44.40
C PHE A 665 -63.49 37.47 -45.63
N ILE A 666 -63.40 36.47 -46.52
CA ILE A 666 -64.29 36.35 -47.69
C ILE A 666 -65.74 36.12 -47.26
N ALA A 667 -65.99 35.32 -46.22
CA ALA A 667 -67.34 35.10 -45.69
C ALA A 667 -67.93 36.39 -45.10
N GLU A 668 -67.12 37.15 -44.35
CA GLU A 668 -67.49 38.45 -43.78
C GLU A 668 -67.80 39.48 -44.87
N GLN A 669 -66.97 39.60 -45.91
CA GLN A 669 -67.24 40.49 -47.05
C GLN A 669 -68.55 40.14 -47.77
N ASN A 670 -68.85 38.85 -47.92
CA ASN A 670 -70.07 38.38 -48.56
C ASN A 670 -71.29 38.36 -47.63
N SER A 671 -71.19 38.89 -46.40
CA SER A 671 -72.26 38.86 -45.38
C SER A 671 -72.79 37.46 -45.07
N LYS A 672 -71.93 36.43 -45.18
CA LYS A 672 -72.26 35.03 -44.86
C LYS A 672 -71.62 34.62 -43.51
N PRO A 673 -72.31 33.83 -42.67
CA PRO A 673 -71.74 33.35 -41.42
C PRO A 673 -70.60 32.35 -41.68
N PHE A 674 -69.47 32.51 -40.98
CA PHE A 674 -68.34 31.59 -41.03
C PHE A 674 -68.66 30.32 -40.20
N LEU A 675 -68.56 29.13 -40.80
CA LEU A 675 -68.98 27.88 -40.14
C LEU A 675 -67.83 27.09 -39.49
N LYS A 676 -66.57 27.49 -39.70
CA LYS A 676 -65.36 26.73 -39.31
C LYS A 676 -64.64 27.27 -38.06
N PHE A 677 -65.39 27.83 -37.10
CA PHE A 677 -64.80 28.43 -35.89
C PHE A 677 -64.01 27.45 -35.02
N GLU A 678 -64.49 26.20 -34.90
CA GLU A 678 -63.81 25.17 -34.12
C GLU A 678 -62.46 24.77 -34.73
N GLU A 679 -62.39 24.65 -36.06
CA GLU A 679 -61.16 24.36 -36.80
C GLU A 679 -60.14 25.49 -36.62
N LEU A 680 -60.58 26.76 -36.72
CA LEU A 680 -59.74 27.93 -36.50
C LEU A 680 -59.17 27.95 -35.08
N ARG A 681 -60.02 27.75 -34.06
CA ARG A 681 -59.58 27.74 -32.65
C ARG A 681 -58.60 26.60 -32.37
N SER A 682 -58.85 25.41 -32.91
CA SER A 682 -57.97 24.24 -32.76
C SER A 682 -56.61 24.47 -33.41
N LEU A 683 -56.58 25.01 -34.63
CA LEU A 683 -55.33 25.33 -35.33
C LEU A 683 -54.55 26.44 -34.63
N GLN A 684 -55.23 27.48 -34.16
CA GLN A 684 -54.57 28.57 -33.44
C GLN A 684 -53.91 28.07 -32.15
N ARG A 685 -54.58 27.24 -31.34
CA ARG A 685 -53.98 26.60 -30.16
C ARG A 685 -52.74 25.77 -30.53
N ARG A 686 -52.80 25.02 -31.63
CA ARG A 686 -51.67 24.18 -32.09
C ARG A 686 -50.49 25.03 -32.56
N TYR A 687 -50.75 26.11 -33.28
CA TYR A 687 -49.73 27.07 -33.71
C TYR A 687 -49.06 27.75 -32.51
N GLU A 688 -49.85 28.27 -31.57
CA GLU A 688 -49.34 28.90 -30.34
C GLU A 688 -48.48 27.93 -29.53
N LYS A 689 -48.90 26.66 -29.41
CA LYS A 689 -48.09 25.63 -28.73
C LYS A 689 -46.71 25.46 -29.39
N GLN A 690 -46.66 25.28 -30.72
CA GLN A 690 -45.40 25.06 -31.43
C GLN A 690 -44.50 26.30 -31.44
N LYS A 691 -45.10 27.49 -31.48
CA LYS A 691 -44.38 28.75 -31.34
C LYS A 691 -43.69 28.87 -29.97
N VAL A 692 -44.38 28.54 -28.89
CA VAL A 692 -43.79 28.54 -27.53
C VAL A 692 -42.70 27.48 -27.38
N GLU A 693 -42.91 26.29 -27.93
CA GLU A 693 -41.92 25.21 -27.90
C GLU A 693 -40.64 25.57 -28.67
N SER A 694 -40.78 26.16 -29.87
CA SER A 694 -39.67 26.68 -30.66
C SER A 694 -38.91 27.81 -29.94
N ASP A 695 -39.63 28.74 -29.30
CA ASP A 695 -39.03 29.84 -28.52
C ASP A 695 -38.22 29.31 -27.32
N GLU A 696 -38.76 28.36 -26.55
CA GLU A 696 -38.02 27.77 -25.42
C GLU A 696 -36.79 26.98 -25.86
N TYR A 697 -36.86 26.18 -26.92
CA TYR A 697 -35.66 25.51 -27.45
C TYR A 697 -34.62 26.50 -27.99
N THR A 698 -35.05 27.62 -28.55
CA THR A 698 -34.13 28.67 -29.01
C THR A 698 -33.43 29.34 -27.82
N LYS A 699 -34.14 29.62 -26.72
CA LYS A 699 -33.53 30.15 -25.48
C LYS A 699 -32.55 29.16 -24.87
N ASP A 700 -32.87 27.88 -24.87
CA ASP A 700 -31.97 26.81 -24.44
C ASP A 700 -30.71 26.78 -25.32
N TRP A 701 -30.89 26.83 -26.64
CA TRP A 701 -29.79 26.87 -27.61
C TRP A 701 -28.84 28.05 -27.38
N ILE A 702 -29.39 29.25 -27.17
CA ILE A 702 -28.63 30.48 -26.84
C ILE A 702 -27.91 30.33 -25.49
N SER A 703 -28.57 29.73 -24.48
CA SER A 703 -27.97 29.53 -23.15
C SER A 703 -26.79 28.56 -23.20
N CYS A 704 -26.92 27.48 -23.96
CA CYS A 704 -25.85 26.53 -24.22
C CYS A 704 -24.66 27.22 -24.92
N PHE A 705 -24.93 28.02 -25.95
CA PHE A 705 -23.90 28.83 -26.62
C PHE A 705 -23.20 29.81 -25.67
N GLY A 706 -23.95 30.46 -24.79
CA GLY A 706 -23.39 31.35 -23.78
C GLY A 706 -22.42 30.64 -22.84
N LEU A 707 -22.71 29.38 -22.45
CA LEU A 707 -21.79 28.57 -21.65
C LEU A 707 -20.53 28.20 -22.43
N ILE A 708 -20.68 27.73 -23.68
CA ILE A 708 -19.55 27.39 -24.56
C ILE A 708 -18.64 28.61 -24.76
N SER A 709 -19.22 29.77 -25.05
CA SER A 709 -18.49 31.03 -25.26
C SER A 709 -17.72 31.45 -24.00
N LYS A 710 -18.33 31.32 -22.82
CA LYS A 710 -17.67 31.60 -21.55
C LYS A 710 -16.50 30.64 -21.29
N ILE A 711 -16.61 29.37 -21.65
CA ILE A 711 -15.50 28.40 -21.52
C ILE A 711 -14.33 28.86 -22.38
N ILE A 712 -14.58 29.17 -23.66
CA ILE A 712 -13.53 29.60 -24.59
C ILE A 712 -12.85 30.87 -24.09
N GLN A 713 -13.63 31.88 -23.67
CA GLN A 713 -13.07 33.11 -23.09
C GLN A 713 -12.23 32.84 -21.84
N LEU A 714 -12.64 31.90 -20.98
CA LEU A 714 -11.84 31.51 -19.81
C LEU A 714 -10.52 30.83 -20.22
N GLU A 715 -10.51 30.01 -21.27
CA GLU A 715 -9.29 29.36 -21.76
C GLU A 715 -8.36 30.32 -22.51
N GLU A 716 -8.90 31.23 -23.34
CA GLU A 716 -8.11 32.24 -24.06
C GLU A 716 -7.42 33.24 -23.13
N ASN A 717 -8.06 33.60 -22.01
CA ASN A 717 -7.51 34.52 -21.03
C ASN A 717 -6.49 33.87 -20.07
N ARG A 718 -6.19 32.58 -20.18
CA ARG A 718 -5.18 31.90 -19.35
C ARG A 718 -3.77 32.12 -19.92
N GLU A 719 -2.89 32.75 -19.12
CA GLU A 719 -1.48 32.92 -19.47
C GLU A 719 -0.77 31.57 -19.65
N THR A 720 0.10 31.48 -20.66
CA THR A 720 0.83 30.27 -21.08
C THR A 720 1.71 29.61 -20.00
N ASP A 721 2.03 30.30 -18.90
CA ASP A 721 2.84 29.79 -17.79
C ASP A 721 2.04 29.14 -16.64
N ASN A 722 0.70 29.24 -16.64
CA ASN A 722 -0.16 28.75 -15.56
C ASN A 722 -0.63 27.29 -15.74
N ASN A 723 0.26 26.41 -16.24
CA ASN A 723 -0.03 24.98 -16.44
C ASN A 723 -0.36 24.21 -15.14
N LYS A 724 -0.08 24.77 -13.95
CA LYS A 724 -0.35 24.12 -12.66
C LYS A 724 -1.83 24.02 -12.29
N ASN A 725 -2.70 24.83 -12.90
CA ASN A 725 -4.14 24.84 -12.63
C ASN A 725 -4.98 24.31 -13.80
N LYS A 726 -4.35 23.78 -14.85
CA LYS A 726 -5.04 23.15 -15.97
C LYS A 726 -5.60 21.82 -15.47
N LEU A 727 -6.92 21.73 -15.27
CA LEU A 727 -7.63 20.47 -15.09
C LEU A 727 -7.59 19.71 -16.43
N ILE A 728 -6.45 19.07 -16.68
CA ILE A 728 -6.10 18.04 -17.67
C ILE A 728 -6.53 18.26 -19.14
N ALA A 729 -5.49 18.37 -19.98
CA ALA A 729 -5.33 17.85 -21.34
C ALA A 729 -6.55 17.78 -22.29
N LEU A 730 -7.13 18.92 -22.65
CA LEU A 730 -7.30 19.17 -24.09
C LEU A 730 -5.92 19.50 -24.64
N GLY A 731 -5.61 19.02 -25.85
CA GLY A 731 -4.31 19.20 -26.50
C GLY A 731 -3.99 20.67 -26.73
N ASN A 732 -3.13 20.95 -27.69
CA ASN A 732 -2.68 22.32 -27.96
C ASN A 732 -3.88 23.28 -28.12
N THR A 733 -3.65 24.59 -27.97
CA THR A 733 -4.64 25.66 -28.21
C THR A 733 -5.44 25.53 -29.52
N THR A 734 -4.91 24.76 -30.48
CA THR A 734 -5.59 24.32 -31.70
C THR A 734 -6.88 23.52 -31.45
N ASP A 735 -6.98 22.73 -30.39
CA ASP A 735 -8.16 21.89 -30.08
C ASP A 735 -9.33 22.73 -29.55
N VAL A 736 -9.03 23.80 -28.81
CA VAL A 736 -10.04 24.77 -28.33
C VAL A 736 -10.59 25.58 -29.51
N ASN A 737 -9.73 26.01 -30.44
CA ASN A 737 -10.15 26.71 -31.67
C ASN A 737 -10.91 25.81 -32.66
N MET A 738 -10.66 24.50 -32.65
CA MET A 738 -11.38 23.55 -33.50
C MET A 738 -12.79 23.25 -32.98
N ALA A 739 -13.09 23.54 -31.71
CA ALA A 739 -14.35 23.19 -31.06
C ALA A 739 -15.56 24.04 -31.49
N LEU A 740 -15.41 25.21 -32.10
CA LEU A 740 -16.54 25.98 -32.63
C LEU A 740 -16.24 26.54 -34.03
N LYS A 741 -16.36 25.70 -35.06
CA LYS A 741 -16.55 26.17 -36.43
C LYS A 741 -18.05 26.35 -36.67
N PHE A 742 -18.53 27.60 -36.66
CA PHE A 742 -19.87 27.91 -37.14
C PHE A 742 -19.90 27.74 -38.67
N VAL A 743 -20.65 26.74 -39.11
CA VAL A 743 -20.97 26.58 -40.52
C VAL A 743 -22.47 26.75 -40.67
N GLU A 744 -22.86 27.91 -41.17
CA GLU A 744 -24.23 28.12 -41.63
C GLU A 744 -24.45 27.22 -42.84
N THR A 745 -25.26 26.19 -42.67
CA THR A 745 -25.53 25.17 -43.69
C THR A 745 -27.03 25.03 -43.90
N LYS A 746 -27.41 24.80 -45.15
CA LYS A 746 -28.77 24.40 -45.53
C LYS A 746 -28.91 22.88 -45.61
N SER A 747 -27.82 22.14 -45.38
CA SER A 747 -27.77 20.69 -45.47
C SER A 747 -28.41 20.03 -44.25
N GLU A 748 -29.56 19.39 -44.48
CA GLU A 748 -30.27 18.62 -43.45
C GLU A 748 -29.48 17.33 -43.13
N LEU A 749 -28.92 16.67 -44.15
CA LEU A 749 -28.18 15.42 -43.99
C LEU A 749 -26.93 15.62 -43.12
N LEU A 750 -26.23 16.76 -43.26
CA LEU A 750 -25.09 17.10 -42.42
C LEU A 750 -25.48 17.18 -40.95
N HIS A 751 -26.54 17.92 -40.63
CA HIS A 751 -27.03 18.08 -39.26
C HIS A 751 -27.46 16.74 -38.67
N LEU A 752 -28.26 15.97 -39.40
CA LEU A 752 -28.70 14.63 -38.98
C LEU A 752 -27.53 13.67 -38.76
N SER A 753 -26.48 13.75 -39.60
CA SER A 753 -25.28 12.92 -39.47
C SER A 753 -24.47 13.27 -38.22
N CYS A 754 -24.32 14.57 -37.90
CA CYS A 754 -23.69 15.01 -36.65
C CYS A 754 -24.45 14.52 -35.42
N LEU A 755 -25.79 14.65 -35.40
CA LEU A 755 -26.61 14.18 -34.27
C LEU A 755 -26.47 12.68 -34.01
N CYS A 756 -26.43 11.89 -35.08
CA CYS A 756 -26.27 10.45 -35.00
C CYS A 756 -24.84 10.05 -34.59
N GLU A 757 -23.83 10.79 -35.04
CA GLU A 757 -22.45 10.58 -34.62
C GLU A 757 -22.28 10.83 -33.12
N ASP A 758 -22.79 11.95 -32.63
CA ASP A 758 -22.72 12.34 -31.22
C ASP A 758 -23.45 11.32 -30.32
N ALA A 759 -24.59 10.79 -30.78
CA ALA A 759 -25.37 9.79 -30.05
C ALA A 759 -24.69 8.42 -29.93
N GLU A 760 -23.78 8.06 -30.83
CA GLU A 760 -22.98 6.83 -30.68
C GLU A 760 -21.87 7.00 -29.64
N ILE A 761 -21.31 8.21 -29.51
CA ILE A 761 -20.22 8.51 -28.58
C ILE A 761 -20.74 8.71 -27.15
N TYR A 762 -21.91 9.33 -27.00
CA TYR A 762 -22.43 9.75 -25.70
C TYR A 762 -23.79 9.09 -25.38
N PRO A 763 -23.87 8.22 -24.35
CA PRO A 763 -25.10 7.48 -24.03
C PRO A 763 -26.33 8.35 -23.78
N ASP A 764 -26.21 9.45 -23.04
CA ASP A 764 -27.34 10.33 -22.71
C ASP A 764 -27.97 10.99 -23.97
N PHE A 765 -27.15 11.19 -25.01
CA PHE A 765 -27.62 11.74 -26.28
C PHE A 765 -28.32 10.68 -27.14
N MET A 766 -28.02 9.40 -26.96
CA MET A 766 -28.75 8.30 -27.61
C MET A 766 -30.22 8.28 -27.20
N ASP A 767 -30.50 8.39 -25.91
CA ASP A 767 -31.87 8.43 -25.38
C ASP A 767 -32.66 9.62 -25.91
N THR A 768 -31.98 10.74 -26.11
CA THR A 768 -32.57 11.95 -26.70
C THR A 768 -32.83 11.79 -28.20
N LEU A 769 -31.90 11.17 -28.93
CA LEU A 769 -32.03 10.91 -30.36
C LEU A 769 -33.19 9.95 -30.67
N GLN A 770 -33.37 8.90 -29.86
CA GLN A 770 -34.47 7.94 -30.06
C GLN A 770 -35.86 8.57 -29.89
N LYS A 771 -35.98 9.67 -29.15
CA LYS A 771 -37.23 10.41 -28.99
C LYS A 771 -37.55 11.30 -30.19
N THR A 772 -36.62 11.48 -31.13
CA THR A 772 -36.80 12.32 -32.31
C THR A 772 -36.85 11.49 -33.59
N PRO A 773 -37.42 12.02 -34.70
CA PRO A 773 -37.41 11.32 -35.98
C PRO A 773 -36.05 11.38 -36.70
N ALA A 774 -35.02 12.02 -36.13
CA ALA A 774 -33.74 12.33 -36.78
C ALA A 774 -33.06 11.08 -37.38
N LEU A 775 -32.94 10.00 -36.60
CA LEU A 775 -32.32 8.75 -37.07
C LEU A 775 -33.08 8.17 -38.26
N LYS A 776 -34.42 8.21 -38.22
CA LYS A 776 -35.29 7.69 -39.29
C LYS A 776 -35.21 8.57 -40.54
N GLN A 777 -35.24 9.90 -40.38
CA GLN A 777 -35.07 10.85 -41.48
C GLN A 777 -33.75 10.61 -42.21
N ARG A 778 -32.64 10.52 -41.47
CA ARG A 778 -31.32 10.24 -42.03
C ARG A 778 -31.29 8.92 -42.80
N THR A 779 -31.81 7.87 -42.17
CA THR A 779 -31.80 6.52 -42.74
C THR A 779 -32.63 6.45 -44.02
N ILE A 780 -33.78 7.13 -44.05
CA ILE A 780 -34.61 7.25 -45.25
C ILE A 780 -33.87 8.01 -46.35
N GLN A 781 -33.18 9.12 -46.04
CA GLN A 781 -32.39 9.87 -47.01
C GLN A 781 -31.28 9.00 -47.61
N LEU A 782 -30.48 8.32 -46.78
CA LEU A 782 -29.43 7.41 -47.25
C LEU A 782 -29.99 6.25 -48.08
N SER A 783 -31.13 5.68 -47.67
CA SER A 783 -31.77 4.60 -48.42
C SER A 783 -32.28 5.06 -49.80
N ARG A 784 -32.80 6.29 -49.90
CA ARG A 784 -33.21 6.89 -51.18
C ARG A 784 -32.01 7.11 -52.11
N ILE A 785 -30.88 7.56 -51.57
CA ILE A 785 -29.63 7.71 -52.31
C ILE A 785 -29.15 6.36 -52.87
N LEU A 786 -29.15 5.31 -52.04
CA LEU A 786 -28.77 3.96 -52.47
C LEU A 786 -29.69 3.46 -53.59
N LEU A 787 -31.01 3.66 -53.47
CA LEU A 787 -31.97 3.29 -54.50
C LEU A 787 -31.75 4.02 -55.82
N LYS A 788 -31.49 5.33 -55.77
CA LYS A 788 -31.20 6.14 -56.98
C LYS A 788 -29.98 5.63 -57.74
N GLN A 789 -28.97 5.12 -57.04
CA GLN A 789 -27.78 4.52 -57.64
C GLN A 789 -27.91 3.02 -57.94
N GLY A 790 -29.12 2.44 -57.83
CA GLY A 790 -29.38 1.03 -58.14
C GLY A 790 -28.83 0.04 -57.11
N LYS A 791 -28.50 0.49 -55.90
CA LYS A 791 -28.03 -0.35 -54.79
C LYS A 791 -29.18 -0.79 -53.89
N LYS A 792 -29.00 -1.93 -53.21
CA LYS A 792 -29.98 -2.44 -52.23
C LYS A 792 -30.03 -1.50 -51.01
N PRO A 793 -31.23 -1.03 -50.56
CA PRO A 793 -31.37 -0.16 -49.40
C PRO A 793 -31.26 -0.96 -48.09
N ILE A 794 -30.04 -1.39 -47.75
CA ILE A 794 -29.75 -2.30 -46.62
C ILE A 794 -30.25 -1.79 -45.26
N PHE A 795 -30.34 -0.46 -45.06
CA PHE A 795 -30.74 0.10 -43.79
C PHE A 795 -32.21 -0.17 -43.43
N LEU A 796 -33.07 -0.40 -44.43
CA LEU A 796 -34.50 -0.70 -44.19
C LEU A 796 -34.72 -2.09 -43.58
N GLU A 797 -33.71 -2.97 -43.63
CA GLU A 797 -33.75 -4.32 -43.06
C GLU A 797 -33.20 -4.37 -41.62
N MET A 798 -32.62 -3.26 -41.13
CA MET A 798 -31.94 -3.15 -39.84
C MET A 798 -32.83 -2.55 -38.75
N GLY A 799 -32.57 -2.89 -37.48
CA GLY A 799 -33.18 -2.21 -36.32
C GLY A 799 -32.54 -0.85 -36.00
N ASP A 800 -33.19 0.00 -35.20
CA ASP A 800 -32.74 1.38 -34.92
C ASP A 800 -31.26 1.47 -34.46
N LYS A 801 -30.79 0.58 -33.58
CA LYS A 801 -29.38 0.56 -33.14
C LYS A 801 -28.41 0.20 -34.26
N GLU A 802 -28.78 -0.76 -35.10
CA GLU A 802 -27.97 -1.20 -36.24
C GLU A 802 -27.93 -0.12 -37.33
N GLN A 803 -29.06 0.55 -37.59
CA GLN A 803 -29.15 1.70 -38.50
C GLN A 803 -28.25 2.85 -38.05
N LEU A 804 -28.14 3.09 -36.74
CA LEU A 804 -27.25 4.10 -36.19
C LEU A 804 -25.78 3.78 -36.54
N ILE A 805 -25.33 2.59 -36.13
CA ILE A 805 -23.93 2.14 -36.27
C ILE A 805 -23.55 2.04 -37.75
N ALA A 806 -24.38 1.37 -38.56
CA ALA A 806 -24.11 1.21 -39.99
C ALA A 806 -24.16 2.56 -40.72
N GLY A 807 -25.12 3.43 -40.42
CA GLY A 807 -25.20 4.76 -41.00
C GLY A 807 -23.99 5.63 -40.65
N ASN A 808 -23.54 5.59 -39.39
CA ASN A 808 -22.34 6.30 -38.94
C ASN A 808 -21.08 5.75 -39.61
N ALA A 809 -20.93 4.42 -39.70
CA ALA A 809 -19.81 3.78 -40.39
C ALA A 809 -19.72 4.21 -41.87
N MET A 810 -20.87 4.27 -42.57
CA MET A 810 -20.94 4.75 -43.95
C MET A 810 -20.35 6.14 -44.09
N ILE A 811 -20.89 7.09 -43.31
CA ILE A 811 -20.54 8.51 -43.41
C ILE A 811 -19.11 8.75 -42.93
N ARG A 812 -18.66 8.09 -41.85
CA ARG A 812 -17.26 8.16 -41.37
C ARG A 812 -16.27 7.72 -42.43
N GLN A 813 -16.54 6.61 -43.10
CA GLN A 813 -15.63 6.09 -44.12
C GLN A 813 -15.56 7.03 -45.32
N MET A 814 -16.70 7.54 -45.77
CA MET A 814 -16.75 8.56 -46.82
C MET A 814 -16.02 9.84 -46.39
N ALA A 815 -16.24 10.32 -45.16
CA ALA A 815 -15.63 11.53 -44.65
C ALA A 815 -14.11 11.42 -44.54
N LYS A 816 -13.61 10.26 -44.11
CA LYS A 816 -12.17 9.96 -44.02
C LYS A 816 -11.48 10.00 -45.39
N ILE A 817 -12.18 9.57 -46.45
CA ILE A 817 -11.66 9.64 -47.83
C ILE A 817 -11.71 11.08 -48.34
N ALA A 818 -12.80 11.81 -48.06
CA ALA A 818 -12.99 13.19 -48.52
C ALA A 818 -12.02 14.18 -47.85
N ALA A 819 -11.82 14.07 -46.53
CA ALA A 819 -10.92 14.90 -45.76
C ALA A 819 -10.24 14.08 -44.63
N PRO A 820 -9.01 13.58 -44.85
CA PRO A 820 -8.33 12.72 -43.87
C PRO A 820 -7.97 13.41 -42.55
N ASN A 821 -7.77 14.73 -42.58
CA ASN A 821 -7.20 15.50 -41.47
C ASN A 821 -8.22 16.35 -40.70
N ASP A 822 -9.45 16.51 -41.21
CA ASP A 822 -10.52 17.26 -40.54
C ASP A 822 -11.85 16.51 -40.71
N LYS A 823 -12.28 15.89 -39.60
CA LYS A 823 -13.50 15.05 -39.57
C LYS A 823 -14.75 15.85 -39.97
N PHE A 824 -14.90 17.07 -39.46
CA PHE A 824 -16.11 17.86 -39.70
C PHE A 824 -16.17 18.34 -41.15
N GLU A 825 -15.03 18.79 -41.69
CA GLU A 825 -14.93 19.14 -43.12
C GLU A 825 -15.24 17.93 -44.02
N GLY A 826 -14.77 16.74 -43.64
CA GLY A 826 -15.13 15.50 -44.32
C GLY A 826 -16.62 15.23 -44.33
N PHE A 827 -17.31 15.43 -43.20
CA PHE A 827 -18.76 15.29 -43.11
C PHE A 827 -19.49 16.31 -44.01
N ARG A 828 -19.02 17.56 -44.05
CA ARG A 828 -19.59 18.60 -44.92
C ARG A 828 -19.49 18.22 -46.39
N VAL A 829 -18.29 17.86 -46.84
CA VAL A 829 -18.06 17.46 -48.24
C VAL A 829 -18.90 16.24 -48.63
N VAL A 830 -19.04 15.27 -47.72
CA VAL A 830 -19.89 14.09 -47.95
C VAL A 830 -21.36 14.47 -48.06
N ALA A 831 -21.87 15.31 -47.16
CA ALA A 831 -23.25 15.75 -47.19
C ALA A 831 -23.57 16.51 -48.48
N ASP A 832 -22.70 17.46 -48.87
CA ASP A 832 -22.81 18.21 -50.12
C ASP A 832 -22.77 17.28 -51.34
N TYR A 833 -21.84 16.31 -51.36
CA TYR A 833 -21.71 15.31 -52.43
C TYR A 833 -22.99 14.47 -52.59
N LEU A 834 -23.61 14.09 -51.48
CA LEU A 834 -24.83 13.28 -51.43
C LEU A 834 -26.09 14.06 -51.79
N GLU A 835 -26.25 15.27 -51.25
CA GLU A 835 -27.43 16.11 -51.49
C GLU A 835 -27.42 16.74 -52.90
N ALA A 836 -26.25 17.10 -53.43
CA ALA A 836 -26.09 17.60 -54.80
C ALA A 836 -26.14 16.49 -55.88
N GLU A 837 -26.36 15.23 -55.49
CA GLU A 837 -26.46 14.06 -56.37
C GLU A 837 -25.23 13.79 -57.24
N THR A 838 -24.06 14.32 -56.85
CA THR A 838 -22.79 14.13 -57.59
C THR A 838 -22.33 12.67 -57.62
N TYR A 839 -22.87 11.82 -56.73
CA TYR A 839 -22.65 10.37 -56.76
C TYR A 839 -23.16 9.66 -58.01
N LEU A 840 -24.07 10.29 -58.77
CA LEU A 840 -24.56 9.76 -60.05
C LEU A 840 -23.49 9.85 -61.16
N THR A 841 -22.53 10.78 -61.03
CA THR A 841 -21.44 10.95 -62.01
C THR A 841 -20.11 10.36 -61.53
N ASP A 842 -19.79 10.45 -60.23
CA ASP A 842 -18.64 9.78 -59.61
C ASP A 842 -19.07 9.01 -58.37
N SER A 843 -19.22 7.68 -58.49
CA SER A 843 -19.71 6.83 -57.41
C SER A 843 -18.65 6.39 -56.40
N LYS A 844 -17.36 6.69 -56.60
CA LYS A 844 -16.25 6.12 -55.82
C LYS A 844 -16.42 6.31 -54.32
N LEU A 845 -16.86 7.51 -53.90
CA LEU A 845 -17.05 7.84 -52.50
C LEU A 845 -18.22 7.04 -51.90
N LEU A 846 -19.36 7.01 -52.61
CA LEU A 846 -20.54 6.24 -52.21
C LEU A 846 -20.28 4.72 -52.22
N ASP A 847 -19.44 4.22 -53.13
CA ASP A 847 -19.03 2.81 -53.21
C ASP A 847 -18.18 2.40 -52.01
N ALA A 848 -17.23 3.25 -51.60
CA ALA A 848 -16.43 3.02 -50.41
C ALA A 848 -17.28 2.99 -49.13
N GLY A 849 -18.21 3.94 -48.98
CA GLY A 849 -19.15 3.95 -47.85
C GLY A 849 -20.05 2.72 -47.81
N TYR A 850 -20.59 2.31 -48.97
CA TYR A 850 -21.47 1.14 -49.08
C TYR A 850 -20.76 -0.19 -48.78
N THR A 851 -19.49 -0.32 -49.18
CA THR A 851 -18.71 -1.54 -48.92
C THR A 851 -18.45 -1.71 -47.42
N GLU A 852 -18.12 -0.62 -46.73
CA GLU A 852 -17.92 -0.62 -45.28
C GLU A 852 -19.20 -0.97 -44.50
N THR A 853 -20.36 -0.48 -44.94
CA THR A 853 -21.62 -0.86 -44.31
C THR A 853 -22.02 -2.30 -44.58
N HIS A 854 -21.77 -2.82 -45.78
CA HIS A 854 -22.06 -4.21 -46.10
C HIS A 854 -21.22 -5.19 -45.27
N ASN A 855 -19.93 -4.88 -45.07
CA ASN A 855 -19.03 -5.66 -44.23
C ASN A 855 -19.46 -5.65 -42.75
N ASN A 856 -19.90 -4.50 -42.24
CA ASN A 856 -20.41 -4.41 -40.86
C ASN A 856 -21.78 -5.09 -40.72
N TYR A 857 -22.65 -5.00 -41.72
CA TYR A 857 -23.96 -5.66 -41.76
C TYR A 857 -23.86 -7.20 -41.65
N ILE A 858 -22.96 -7.82 -42.42
CA ILE A 858 -22.73 -9.27 -42.39
C ILE A 858 -22.17 -9.76 -41.04
N ASN A 859 -21.45 -8.89 -40.32
CA ASN A 859 -20.80 -9.25 -39.06
C ASN A 859 -21.63 -8.96 -37.80
N LEU A 860 -22.86 -8.44 -37.93
CA LEU A 860 -23.75 -8.19 -36.80
C LEU A 860 -24.33 -9.51 -36.23
N PRO A 861 -24.47 -9.64 -34.90
CA PRO A 861 -24.92 -10.87 -34.25
C PRO A 861 -26.34 -11.32 -34.60
N SER A 862 -27.17 -10.44 -35.19
CA SER A 862 -28.51 -10.76 -35.71
C SER A 862 -28.49 -11.59 -37.00
N HIS A 863 -27.33 -11.68 -37.68
CA HIS A 863 -27.13 -12.40 -38.94
C HIS A 863 -26.18 -13.62 -38.82
N LYS A 864 -25.79 -14.01 -37.60
CA LYS A 864 -25.06 -15.26 -37.32
C LYS A 864 -25.94 -16.34 -36.74
#